data_AF-A0A518B7T8-F1
#
_entry.id   AF-A0A518B7T8-F1
#
_cell.length_a   1.000
_cell.length_b   1.000
_cell.length_c   1.000
_cell.angle_alpha   90.00
_cell.angle_beta   90.00
_cell.angle_gamma   90.00
#
_symmetry.space_group_name_H-M   'P 1'
#
loop_
_entity.id
_entity.type
_entity.pdbx_description
1 polymer ?
#
loop_
_entity_poly.entity_id
_entity_poly.type
_entity_poly.pdbx_seq_one_letter_code
_entity_poly.pdbx_strand_id
1 'polypeptide(L)'
;MDASFAFDAGILHITGSENADEITVGRVGAEIVILDRVVEVGRVASLPVEQIRVDAGGGDDLIVVGLGVEQPTVLFGGSGSDVIINDGGTSQIHGGDGDDTLMGGEAADAIFGGAGDDSIDGGAGKDILRGGDGNDIVQGGFGTDRVEGNAGDDQLFGNEGVDQLFGGLGNDVLDGGANNDALYGDAGDDSFLRGGGNDAIVGGIGEDFDVDQGIVIEDEMPVLGNLALGANEESVETLTAAEVETLLQRASAATSSNDAIIVVVDRVGRILGVQIEDGVAPQFQVTGDAQVFAVDGAVAKARTGAFFANNGAPLTSRTVEFISQTTITQREIESNPSVADPLSRGPGFVAPQGIGGHFPPDIDFTPHAALFAIEHTNRDSAIQSGVDGIIGTADDAILDGVFNSESLPGGLSPAVLPFPESFGGPGYVSRGIATLPGGIPLFKERQDGSGRLDLVGGIGVFFPGETGFASEENSALSTDFDPSKPDRSLEAEYIAFVAAGGSSGGNASFSGPVGNAPALPNFDLPFGRIDLDGITLPVYGPGNPFEGVQQLVDFGLSLGTGSVNGVTLAAADGQLAPVGWLIGPRDAPDGSISAAEVQAIIEQGINQATLTRAGIRLPLGSTAAMVLSVSDTDGNVLGLFRMPDATIFSIDVAVAKSRNTAYYADPAALQPIDQIPGVAPGVAFSNRTIRFLAEPQFPSGIDGNPPPFSILTDGGVDPETGASIGPPMSADDFTSVMGHDAFFPNTNFRDPDNIANQNGIVFFPGSTAIFKNGQLVGGLGVSGDGVEQDDVVTFVGAQGFMPPTNQRPDESFFQDVRLPYLKFNRNPNRL
;
A
#
# COMPACT_ATOMS: atom_id res chain seq x y z
N MET A 1 -11.48 -8.23 -52.20
CA MET A 1 -11.60 -9.38 -51.30
C MET A 1 -10.57 -9.05 -50.29
N ASP A 2 -11.02 -8.28 -49.33
CA ASP A 2 -10.17 -7.46 -48.50
C ASP A 2 -10.12 -8.16 -47.13
N ALA A 3 -11.21 -8.83 -46.74
CA ALA A 3 -11.25 -9.78 -45.64
C ALA A 3 -10.80 -11.23 -45.98
N SER A 4 -10.17 -11.88 -45.00
CA SER A 4 -9.76 -13.29 -44.98
C SER A 4 -10.32 -14.02 -43.76
N PHE A 5 -10.42 -15.36 -43.81
CA PHE A 5 -10.90 -16.15 -42.67
C PHE A 5 -10.05 -17.39 -42.38
N ALA A 6 -9.94 -17.74 -41.10
CA ALA A 6 -9.29 -18.95 -40.62
C ALA A 6 -10.05 -19.54 -39.42
N PHE A 7 -10.02 -20.86 -39.28
CA PHE A 7 -10.60 -21.55 -38.13
C PHE A 7 -9.53 -22.39 -37.44
N ASP A 8 -9.19 -22.04 -36.20
CA ASP A 8 -8.20 -22.74 -35.39
C ASP A 8 -8.63 -22.81 -33.93
N ALA A 9 -8.39 -23.95 -33.29
CA ALA A 9 -8.65 -24.20 -31.87
C ALA A 9 -10.05 -23.77 -31.36
N GLY A 10 -11.10 -23.86 -32.19
CA GLY A 10 -12.47 -23.47 -31.81
C GLY A 10 -12.80 -22.00 -32.07
N ILE A 11 -11.84 -21.20 -32.52
CA ILE A 11 -12.00 -19.77 -32.80
C ILE A 11 -12.10 -19.55 -34.32
N LEU A 12 -13.12 -18.81 -34.73
CA LEU A 12 -13.28 -18.34 -36.10
C LEU A 12 -12.68 -16.93 -36.22
N HIS A 13 -11.51 -16.83 -36.85
CA HIS A 13 -10.80 -15.57 -37.11
C HIS A 13 -11.22 -14.99 -38.46
N ILE A 14 -11.56 -13.71 -38.47
CA ILE A 14 -11.88 -12.92 -39.65
C ILE A 14 -11.00 -11.66 -39.59
N THR A 15 -10.23 -11.41 -40.64
CA THR A 15 -9.26 -10.31 -40.68
C THR A 15 -9.48 -9.50 -41.95
N GLY A 16 -9.77 -8.22 -41.81
CA GLY A 16 -9.90 -7.23 -42.87
C GLY A 16 -8.55 -6.71 -43.36
N SER A 17 -8.57 -5.54 -43.98
CA SER A 17 -7.48 -4.91 -44.70
C SER A 17 -7.14 -3.54 -44.10
N GLU A 18 -6.26 -2.79 -44.78
CA GLU A 18 -5.91 -1.41 -44.38
C GLU A 18 -6.84 -0.37 -45.05
N ASN A 19 -7.95 -0.80 -45.68
CA ASN A 19 -8.95 0.10 -46.24
C ASN A 19 -10.34 -0.35 -45.79
N ALA A 20 -11.28 0.59 -45.77
CA ALA A 20 -12.71 0.37 -45.51
C ALA A 20 -13.27 -0.98 -45.99
N ASP A 21 -13.59 -1.82 -45.01
CA ASP A 21 -14.14 -3.16 -45.07
C ASP A 21 -15.60 -3.19 -44.61
N GLU A 22 -16.39 -4.12 -45.15
CA GLU A 22 -17.79 -4.33 -44.74
C GLU A 22 -17.96 -5.82 -44.41
N ILE A 23 -17.79 -6.19 -43.14
CA ILE A 23 -17.76 -7.58 -42.69
C ILE A 23 -19.10 -7.93 -42.05
N THR A 24 -19.83 -8.88 -42.62
CA THR A 24 -21.06 -9.42 -42.01
C THR A 24 -20.87 -10.87 -41.59
N VAL A 25 -21.14 -11.17 -40.32
CA VAL A 25 -21.18 -12.52 -39.76
C VAL A 25 -22.63 -12.88 -39.47
N GLY A 26 -23.20 -13.83 -40.21
CA GLY A 26 -24.58 -14.26 -40.04
C GLY A 26 -24.73 -15.76 -39.86
N ARG A 27 -25.95 -16.22 -39.59
CA ARG A 27 -26.28 -17.64 -39.47
C ARG A 27 -27.30 -18.10 -40.52
N VAL A 28 -26.99 -19.19 -41.21
CA VAL A 28 -27.92 -19.86 -42.15
C VAL A 28 -28.06 -21.32 -41.73
N GLY A 29 -29.15 -21.62 -41.01
CA GLY A 29 -29.38 -22.95 -40.45
C GLY A 29 -28.36 -23.30 -39.34
N ALA A 30 -27.54 -24.33 -39.56
CA ALA A 30 -26.51 -24.78 -38.62
C ALA A 30 -25.10 -24.31 -39.01
N GLU A 31 -25.01 -23.30 -39.89
CA GLU A 31 -23.74 -22.76 -40.40
C GLU A 31 -23.64 -21.26 -40.13
N ILE A 32 -22.43 -20.82 -39.80
CA ILE A 32 -22.04 -19.41 -39.77
C ILE A 32 -21.55 -19.05 -41.17
N VAL A 33 -22.00 -17.92 -41.68
CA VAL A 33 -21.69 -17.39 -43.01
C VAL A 33 -21.03 -16.02 -42.84
N ILE A 34 -19.90 -15.82 -43.53
CA ILE A 34 -19.12 -14.59 -43.48
C ILE A 34 -19.21 -13.93 -44.86
N LEU A 35 -19.62 -12.67 -44.89
CA LEU A 35 -19.65 -11.84 -46.08
C LEU A 35 -18.64 -10.70 -45.96
N ASP A 36 -17.97 -10.39 -47.06
CA ASP A 36 -17.29 -9.11 -47.33
C ASP A 36 -18.17 -8.37 -48.35
N ARG A 37 -18.81 -7.28 -47.91
CA ARG A 37 -19.92 -6.59 -48.58
C ARG A 37 -21.05 -7.57 -48.91
N VAL A 38 -21.21 -7.91 -50.19
CA VAL A 38 -22.23 -8.84 -50.69
C VAL A 38 -21.66 -10.18 -51.14
N VAL A 39 -20.39 -10.45 -50.86
CA VAL A 39 -19.67 -11.65 -51.32
C VAL A 39 -19.41 -12.59 -50.16
N GLU A 40 -19.89 -13.83 -50.25
CA GLU A 40 -19.56 -14.88 -49.27
C GLU A 40 -18.07 -15.23 -49.36
N VAL A 41 -17.33 -14.96 -48.29
CA VAL A 41 -15.90 -15.24 -48.16
C VAL A 41 -15.63 -16.50 -47.34
N GLY A 42 -16.58 -16.91 -46.49
CA GLY A 42 -16.42 -18.10 -45.65
C GLY A 42 -17.75 -18.68 -45.16
N ARG A 43 -17.74 -19.99 -44.90
CA ARG A 43 -18.87 -20.73 -44.32
C ARG A 43 -18.34 -21.89 -43.48
N VAL A 44 -18.79 -21.96 -42.23
CA VAL A 44 -18.33 -22.97 -41.26
C VAL A 44 -19.53 -23.52 -40.49
N ALA A 45 -19.53 -24.81 -40.15
CA ALA A 45 -20.52 -25.36 -39.24
C ALA A 45 -20.46 -24.64 -37.88
N SER A 46 -21.61 -24.36 -37.25
CA SER A 46 -21.65 -23.56 -36.02
C SER A 46 -21.20 -24.34 -34.77
N LEU A 47 -21.38 -25.67 -34.75
CA LEU A 47 -21.07 -26.52 -33.59
C LEU A 47 -19.59 -26.54 -33.16
N PRO A 48 -18.60 -26.51 -34.06
CA PRO A 48 -17.19 -26.42 -33.65
C PRO A 48 -16.74 -25.00 -33.26
N VAL A 49 -17.54 -23.95 -33.49
CA VAL A 49 -17.14 -22.57 -33.21
C VAL A 49 -17.52 -22.22 -31.77
N GLU A 50 -16.50 -22.03 -30.94
CA GLU A 50 -16.59 -21.63 -29.55
C GLU A 50 -16.52 -20.10 -29.38
N GLN A 51 -15.85 -19.39 -30.30
CA GLN A 51 -15.74 -17.93 -30.31
C GLN A 51 -15.54 -17.40 -31.74
N ILE A 52 -16.00 -16.18 -32.01
CA ILE A 52 -15.75 -15.47 -33.28
C ILE A 52 -14.89 -14.25 -32.98
N ARG A 53 -13.83 -14.04 -33.76
CA ARG A 53 -12.98 -12.86 -33.66
C ARG A 53 -12.93 -12.14 -35.00
N VAL A 54 -13.33 -10.87 -35.02
CA VAL A 54 -13.25 -9.99 -36.19
C VAL A 54 -12.25 -8.89 -35.90
N ASP A 55 -11.33 -8.65 -36.83
CA ASP A 55 -10.35 -7.58 -36.79
C ASP A 55 -10.41 -6.89 -38.16
N ALA A 56 -11.02 -5.70 -38.24
CA ALA A 56 -11.30 -5.06 -39.52
C ALA A 56 -10.06 -4.36 -40.10
N GLY A 57 -9.19 -3.83 -39.24
CA GLY A 57 -7.84 -3.42 -39.60
C GLY A 57 -7.73 -1.91 -39.65
N GLY A 58 -7.76 -1.31 -40.84
CA GLY A 58 -7.71 0.14 -40.97
C GLY A 58 -8.63 0.69 -42.06
N GLY A 59 -8.96 1.96 -41.94
CA GLY A 59 -10.01 2.61 -42.72
C GLY A 59 -11.35 2.56 -41.97
N ASP A 60 -12.32 3.33 -42.45
CA ASP A 60 -13.66 3.39 -41.85
C ASP A 60 -14.45 2.10 -42.19
N ASP A 61 -14.60 1.22 -41.21
CA ASP A 61 -15.08 -0.14 -41.36
C ASP A 61 -16.53 -0.33 -40.87
N LEU A 62 -17.24 -1.32 -41.43
CA LEU A 62 -18.56 -1.76 -40.95
C LEU A 62 -18.52 -3.24 -40.56
N ILE A 63 -18.70 -3.54 -39.28
CA ILE A 63 -18.83 -4.90 -38.76
C ILE A 63 -20.28 -5.14 -38.35
N VAL A 64 -20.91 -6.17 -38.90
CA VAL A 64 -22.28 -6.58 -38.53
C VAL A 64 -22.30 -8.04 -38.12
N VAL A 65 -22.59 -8.32 -36.85
CA VAL A 65 -22.86 -9.67 -36.35
C VAL A 65 -24.37 -9.83 -36.23
N GLY A 66 -24.95 -10.64 -37.11
CA GLY A 66 -26.40 -10.75 -37.25
C GLY A 66 -27.07 -11.70 -36.24
N LEU A 67 -28.35 -11.45 -36.02
CA LEU A 67 -29.24 -12.23 -35.14
C LEU A 67 -29.08 -13.75 -35.30
N GLY A 68 -28.94 -14.42 -34.16
CA GLY A 68 -28.84 -15.89 -34.06
C GLY A 68 -27.42 -16.44 -34.10
N VAL A 69 -26.40 -15.57 -34.23
CA VAL A 69 -25.01 -15.89 -33.90
C VAL A 69 -24.87 -15.83 -32.37
N GLU A 70 -25.02 -16.99 -31.71
CA GLU A 70 -25.03 -17.11 -30.25
C GLU A 70 -23.62 -17.28 -29.66
N GLN A 71 -22.60 -17.41 -30.52
CA GLN A 71 -21.21 -17.52 -30.10
C GLN A 71 -20.72 -16.20 -29.49
N PRO A 72 -19.90 -16.26 -28.43
CA PRO A 72 -19.19 -15.08 -27.96
C PRO A 72 -18.34 -14.45 -29.06
N THR A 73 -18.30 -13.12 -29.11
CA THR A 73 -17.52 -12.40 -30.12
C THR A 73 -16.44 -11.49 -29.53
N VAL A 74 -15.38 -11.25 -30.29
CA VAL A 74 -14.40 -10.21 -30.03
C VAL A 74 -14.22 -9.42 -31.32
N LEU A 75 -14.59 -8.15 -31.31
CA LEU A 75 -14.66 -7.30 -32.49
C LEU A 75 -13.69 -6.14 -32.32
N PHE A 76 -12.83 -5.90 -33.32
CA PHE A 76 -11.92 -4.76 -33.38
C PHE A 76 -12.21 -3.99 -34.67
N GLY A 77 -12.53 -2.70 -34.55
CA GLY A 77 -12.63 -1.76 -35.67
C GLY A 77 -11.22 -1.48 -36.22
N GLY A 78 -10.39 -0.88 -35.38
CA GLY A 78 -8.97 -0.69 -35.66
C GLY A 78 -8.63 0.79 -35.77
N SER A 79 -8.32 1.30 -36.96
CA SER A 79 -8.10 2.73 -37.16
C SER A 79 -9.07 3.27 -38.21
N GLY A 80 -9.72 4.40 -37.96
CA GLY A 80 -10.80 4.91 -38.80
C GLY A 80 -12.05 5.15 -37.96
N SER A 81 -13.06 5.78 -38.55
CA SER A 81 -14.36 5.93 -37.89
C SER A 81 -15.23 4.72 -38.23
N ASP A 82 -15.33 3.79 -37.30
CA ASP A 82 -15.88 2.47 -37.51
C ASP A 82 -17.33 2.35 -37.01
N VAL A 83 -18.08 1.44 -37.60
CA VAL A 83 -19.44 1.10 -37.18
C VAL A 83 -19.50 -0.38 -36.86
N ILE A 84 -19.75 -0.72 -35.59
CA ILE A 84 -19.87 -2.10 -35.12
C ILE A 84 -21.28 -2.33 -34.58
N ILE A 85 -22.02 -3.23 -35.22
CA ILE A 85 -23.37 -3.64 -34.82
C ILE A 85 -23.35 -5.12 -34.45
N ASN A 86 -23.47 -5.41 -33.16
CA ASN A 86 -23.54 -6.77 -32.65
C ASN A 86 -24.96 -7.11 -32.16
N ASP A 87 -25.67 -7.97 -32.88
CA ASP A 87 -26.94 -8.58 -32.44
C ASP A 87 -26.71 -10.02 -31.92
N GLY A 88 -25.47 -10.33 -31.52
CA GLY A 88 -24.96 -11.67 -31.23
C GLY A 88 -25.05 -12.09 -29.75
N GLY A 89 -24.22 -13.05 -29.36
CA GLY A 89 -23.99 -13.40 -27.95
C GLY A 89 -23.09 -12.37 -27.24
N THR A 90 -22.68 -12.69 -26.01
CA THR A 90 -21.77 -11.86 -25.19
C THR A 90 -20.49 -11.50 -25.93
N SER A 91 -20.11 -10.24 -25.93
CA SER A 91 -19.10 -9.69 -26.83
C SER A 91 -18.12 -8.76 -26.14
N GLN A 92 -16.91 -8.72 -26.69
CA GLN A 92 -15.92 -7.68 -26.42
C GLN A 92 -15.77 -6.84 -27.68
N ILE A 93 -16.10 -5.56 -27.63
CA ILE A 93 -16.09 -4.66 -28.78
C ILE A 93 -15.06 -3.58 -28.52
N HIS A 94 -14.16 -3.36 -29.47
CA HIS A 94 -13.14 -2.32 -29.45
C HIS A 94 -13.29 -1.47 -30.72
N GLY A 95 -13.57 -0.17 -30.57
CA GLY A 95 -13.60 0.79 -31.66
C GLY A 95 -12.19 1.00 -32.23
N GLY A 96 -11.34 1.66 -31.44
CA GLY A 96 -9.93 1.85 -31.75
C GLY A 96 -9.57 3.33 -31.87
N ASP A 97 -8.88 3.73 -32.95
CA ASP A 97 -8.59 5.13 -33.22
C ASP A 97 -9.65 5.69 -34.19
N GLY A 98 -10.36 6.75 -33.84
CA GLY A 98 -11.35 7.43 -34.69
C GLY A 98 -12.67 7.65 -33.95
N ASP A 99 -13.60 8.38 -34.57
CA ASP A 99 -14.94 8.61 -34.00
C ASP A 99 -15.83 7.41 -34.35
N ASP A 100 -16.04 6.49 -33.41
CA ASP A 100 -16.68 5.18 -33.64
C ASP A 100 -18.16 5.14 -33.26
N THR A 101 -18.90 4.18 -33.81
CA THR A 101 -20.29 3.87 -33.43
C THR A 101 -20.45 2.38 -33.10
N LEU A 102 -20.67 2.06 -31.82
CA LEU A 102 -20.59 0.71 -31.27
C LEU A 102 -21.91 0.29 -30.62
N MET A 103 -22.43 -0.90 -30.95
CA MET A 103 -23.69 -1.45 -30.42
C MET A 103 -23.53 -2.89 -29.92
N GLY A 104 -23.81 -3.13 -28.64
CA GLY A 104 -23.60 -4.38 -27.91
C GLY A 104 -24.62 -5.49 -28.16
N GLY A 105 -25.91 -5.16 -28.11
CA GLY A 105 -27.00 -6.10 -28.41
C GLY A 105 -27.86 -6.43 -27.19
N GLU A 106 -28.20 -7.71 -26.99
CA GLU A 106 -29.10 -8.17 -25.89
C GLU A 106 -28.36 -9.01 -24.83
N ALA A 107 -27.03 -9.11 -24.93
CA ALA A 107 -26.20 -9.92 -24.05
C ALA A 107 -25.38 -9.04 -23.10
N ALA A 108 -24.72 -9.65 -22.10
CA ALA A 108 -23.76 -8.92 -21.28
C ALA A 108 -22.45 -8.71 -22.05
N ASP A 109 -22.17 -7.47 -22.40
CA ASP A 109 -21.09 -7.06 -23.29
C ASP A 109 -20.05 -6.18 -22.58
N ALA A 110 -18.85 -6.12 -23.16
CA ALA A 110 -17.81 -5.17 -22.78
C ALA A 110 -17.43 -4.36 -24.02
N ILE A 111 -17.68 -3.05 -24.00
CA ILE A 111 -17.48 -2.16 -25.14
C ILE A 111 -16.50 -1.06 -24.77
N PHE A 112 -15.52 -0.83 -25.63
CA PHE A 112 -14.45 0.14 -25.47
C PHE A 112 -14.42 1.00 -26.74
N GLY A 113 -14.67 2.31 -26.63
CA GLY A 113 -14.59 3.27 -27.73
C GLY A 113 -13.16 3.39 -28.23
N GLY A 114 -12.29 4.01 -27.44
CA GLY A 114 -10.88 4.10 -27.74
C GLY A 114 -10.42 5.56 -27.76
N ALA A 115 -9.98 6.07 -28.90
CA ALA A 115 -9.58 7.46 -29.04
C ALA A 115 -10.38 8.12 -30.15
N GLY A 116 -11.07 9.21 -29.86
CA GLY A 116 -12.02 9.87 -30.78
C GLY A 116 -13.32 10.17 -30.05
N ASP A 117 -14.22 10.92 -30.68
CA ASP A 117 -15.53 11.21 -30.10
C ASP A 117 -16.49 10.05 -30.44
N ASP A 118 -16.64 9.08 -29.52
CA ASP A 118 -17.32 7.81 -29.76
C ASP A 118 -18.81 7.81 -29.38
N SER A 119 -19.59 6.95 -30.03
CA SER A 119 -20.99 6.69 -29.71
C SER A 119 -21.22 5.22 -29.39
N ILE A 120 -21.58 4.93 -28.15
CA ILE A 120 -21.67 3.57 -27.61
C ILE A 120 -23.08 3.29 -27.07
N ASP A 121 -23.67 2.17 -27.48
CA ASP A 121 -24.94 1.64 -26.96
C ASP A 121 -24.76 0.19 -26.49
N GLY A 122 -24.83 -0.03 -25.17
CA GLY A 122 -24.73 -1.35 -24.55
C GLY A 122 -25.89 -2.27 -24.94
N GLY A 123 -27.09 -1.71 -25.12
CA GLY A 123 -28.29 -2.44 -25.46
C GLY A 123 -28.98 -3.03 -24.23
N ALA A 124 -29.24 -4.33 -24.19
CA ALA A 124 -29.77 -4.99 -23.01
C ALA A 124 -28.73 -5.96 -22.48
N GLY A 125 -28.57 -6.08 -21.16
CA GLY A 125 -27.47 -6.88 -20.66
C GLY A 125 -27.06 -6.51 -19.26
N LYS A 126 -25.80 -6.78 -18.96
CA LYS A 126 -25.12 -6.25 -17.79
C LYS A 126 -23.75 -5.83 -18.31
N ASP A 127 -23.68 -4.59 -18.74
CA ASP A 127 -22.64 -4.17 -19.67
C ASP A 127 -21.52 -3.42 -18.97
N ILE A 128 -20.33 -3.46 -19.55
CA ILE A 128 -19.18 -2.65 -19.15
C ILE A 128 -18.80 -1.79 -20.35
N LEU A 129 -19.06 -0.50 -20.25
CA LEU A 129 -18.89 0.46 -21.34
C LEU A 129 -17.82 1.49 -20.95
N ARG A 130 -16.91 1.77 -21.89
CA ARG A 130 -15.88 2.80 -21.74
C ARG A 130 -15.83 3.66 -23.00
N GLY A 131 -15.98 4.97 -22.85
CA GLY A 131 -15.76 5.95 -23.91
C GLY A 131 -14.31 5.95 -24.36
N GLY A 132 -13.42 6.58 -23.59
CA GLY A 132 -11.99 6.58 -23.85
C GLY A 132 -11.43 7.99 -23.86
N ASP A 133 -10.55 8.30 -24.81
CA ASP A 133 -10.09 9.66 -25.03
C ASP A 133 -11.01 10.35 -26.05
N GLY A 134 -11.65 11.47 -25.72
CA GLY A 134 -12.58 12.18 -26.62
C GLY A 134 -13.87 12.56 -25.89
N ASN A 135 -14.76 13.27 -26.57
CA ASN A 135 -16.07 13.63 -26.00
C ASN A 135 -17.10 12.59 -26.43
N ASP A 136 -17.36 11.63 -25.56
CA ASP A 136 -18.10 10.43 -25.89
C ASP A 136 -19.59 10.53 -25.55
N ILE A 137 -20.40 9.71 -26.22
CA ILE A 137 -21.81 9.48 -25.89
C ILE A 137 -21.98 8.00 -25.58
N VAL A 138 -22.20 7.67 -24.30
CA VAL A 138 -22.26 6.28 -23.83
C VAL A 138 -23.61 5.98 -23.19
N GLN A 139 -24.31 4.97 -23.70
CA GLN A 139 -25.63 4.53 -23.26
C GLN A 139 -25.57 3.10 -22.71
N GLY A 140 -25.84 2.92 -21.41
CA GLY A 140 -25.93 1.62 -20.71
C GLY A 140 -27.03 0.73 -21.29
N GLY A 141 -28.27 1.20 -21.21
CA GLY A 141 -29.42 0.55 -21.83
C GLY A 141 -30.30 -0.17 -20.81
N PHE A 142 -30.69 -1.42 -21.05
CA PHE A 142 -31.43 -2.20 -20.06
C PHE A 142 -30.47 -3.11 -19.29
N GLY A 143 -30.33 -2.95 -17.98
CA GLY A 143 -29.34 -3.77 -17.30
C GLY A 143 -28.97 -3.39 -15.89
N THR A 144 -27.70 -3.58 -15.58
CA THR A 144 -27.07 -3.13 -14.34
C THR A 144 -25.66 -2.81 -14.77
N ASP A 145 -25.53 -1.67 -15.39
CA ASP A 145 -24.44 -1.38 -16.30
C ASP A 145 -23.36 -0.57 -15.59
N ARG A 146 -22.14 -0.70 -16.07
CA ARG A 146 -21.01 0.13 -15.65
C ARG A 146 -20.57 0.96 -16.84
N VAL A 147 -20.71 2.27 -16.72
CA VAL A 147 -20.44 3.25 -17.78
C VAL A 147 -19.32 4.18 -17.32
N GLU A 148 -18.24 4.29 -18.09
CA GLU A 148 -17.10 5.16 -17.81
C GLU A 148 -16.84 6.08 -19.03
N GLY A 149 -16.81 7.39 -18.85
CA GLY A 149 -16.44 8.36 -19.90
C GLY A 149 -14.93 8.35 -20.18
N ASN A 150 -14.14 8.52 -19.11
CA ASN A 150 -12.68 8.60 -19.07
C ASN A 150 -12.14 10.01 -19.33
N ALA A 151 -11.80 10.42 -20.54
CA ALA A 151 -11.14 11.70 -20.77
C ALA A 151 -11.79 12.50 -21.88
N GLY A 152 -12.50 13.56 -21.52
CA GLY A 152 -13.19 14.50 -22.41
C GLY A 152 -14.49 14.97 -21.77
N ASP A 153 -15.23 15.85 -22.44
CA ASP A 153 -16.54 16.30 -21.94
C ASP A 153 -17.61 15.28 -22.41
N ASP A 154 -17.92 14.29 -21.58
CA ASP A 154 -18.70 13.11 -21.95
C ASP A 154 -20.20 13.23 -21.64
N GLN A 155 -21.01 12.43 -22.33
CA GLN A 155 -22.44 12.25 -22.06
C GLN A 155 -22.76 10.78 -21.76
N LEU A 156 -23.06 10.49 -20.50
CA LEU A 156 -23.24 9.13 -19.99
C LEU A 156 -24.70 8.91 -19.56
N PHE A 157 -25.32 7.83 -20.01
CA PHE A 157 -26.72 7.51 -19.74
C PHE A 157 -26.87 6.07 -19.20
N GLY A 158 -27.35 5.88 -17.97
CA GLY A 158 -27.64 4.57 -17.37
C GLY A 158 -28.83 3.89 -18.04
N ASN A 159 -29.95 4.61 -18.15
CA ASN A 159 -31.24 4.17 -18.68
C ASN A 159 -32.01 3.26 -17.71
N GLU A 160 -32.39 2.03 -18.06
CA GLU A 160 -33.19 1.18 -17.16
C GLU A 160 -32.28 0.18 -16.45
N GLY A 161 -32.00 0.36 -15.16
CA GLY A 161 -31.06 -0.54 -14.50
C GLY A 161 -30.61 -0.05 -13.14
N VAL A 162 -29.82 -0.85 -12.42
CA VAL A 162 -29.09 -0.30 -11.26
C VAL A 162 -27.67 -0.05 -11.74
N ASP A 163 -27.40 1.18 -12.14
CA ASP A 163 -26.24 1.51 -12.96
C ASP A 163 -25.17 2.25 -12.17
N GLN A 164 -23.93 2.18 -12.67
CA GLN A 164 -22.80 2.95 -12.16
C GLN A 164 -22.20 3.78 -13.30
N LEU A 165 -22.23 5.09 -13.17
CA LEU A 165 -21.71 6.04 -14.15
C LEU A 165 -20.51 6.80 -13.56
N PHE A 166 -19.41 6.87 -14.30
CA PHE A 166 -18.18 7.59 -13.95
C PHE A 166 -17.84 8.55 -15.09
N GLY A 167 -17.88 9.86 -14.85
CA GLY A 167 -17.55 10.91 -15.82
C GLY A 167 -16.10 10.78 -16.26
N GLY A 168 -15.18 11.08 -15.34
CA GLY A 168 -13.75 10.96 -15.57
C GLY A 168 -13.08 12.32 -15.51
N LEU A 169 -12.35 12.70 -16.56
CA LEU A 169 -11.74 14.01 -16.71
C LEU A 169 -12.55 14.80 -17.73
N GLY A 170 -13.01 16.00 -17.40
CA GLY A 170 -13.79 16.85 -18.31
C GLY A 170 -15.09 17.26 -17.66
N ASN A 171 -15.89 18.08 -18.36
CA ASN A 171 -17.18 18.54 -17.85
C ASN A 171 -18.26 17.64 -18.39
N ASP A 172 -18.70 16.69 -17.58
CA ASP A 172 -19.50 15.57 -18.02
C ASP A 172 -20.99 15.80 -17.76
N VAL A 173 -21.82 15.08 -18.50
CA VAL A 173 -23.26 14.99 -18.28
C VAL A 173 -23.62 13.55 -17.96
N LEU A 174 -24.05 13.30 -16.72
CA LEU A 174 -24.42 11.97 -16.25
C LEU A 174 -25.94 11.90 -16.02
N ASP A 175 -26.63 11.01 -16.73
CA ASP A 175 -28.04 10.70 -16.56
C ASP A 175 -28.22 9.28 -16.02
N GLY A 176 -28.66 9.15 -14.76
CA GLY A 176 -28.88 7.86 -14.10
C GLY A 176 -29.99 7.04 -14.74
N GLY A 177 -31.03 7.70 -15.28
CA GLY A 177 -32.18 7.01 -15.83
C GLY A 177 -33.18 6.57 -14.75
N ALA A 178 -33.59 5.31 -14.74
CA ALA A 178 -34.59 4.77 -13.83
C ALA A 178 -33.98 3.70 -12.92
N ASN A 179 -34.53 3.62 -11.70
CA ASN A 179 -34.05 2.83 -10.57
C ASN A 179 -32.96 3.56 -9.78
N ASN A 180 -32.22 2.88 -8.90
CA ASN A 180 -31.35 3.54 -7.93
C ASN A 180 -29.92 3.43 -8.40
N ASP A 181 -29.37 4.53 -8.89
CA ASP A 181 -28.09 4.55 -9.59
C ASP A 181 -26.98 5.19 -8.76
N ALA A 182 -25.73 5.00 -9.17
CA ALA A 182 -24.57 5.65 -8.59
C ALA A 182 -23.81 6.45 -9.66
N LEU A 183 -23.83 7.77 -9.55
CA LEU A 183 -23.24 8.71 -10.50
C LEU A 183 -22.04 9.41 -9.84
N TYR A 184 -20.90 9.38 -10.51
CA TYR A 184 -19.64 9.98 -10.07
C TYR A 184 -19.15 10.90 -11.19
N GLY A 185 -19.10 12.22 -10.96
CA GLY A 185 -18.59 13.18 -11.95
C GLY A 185 -17.07 13.10 -12.10
N ASP A 186 -16.40 12.80 -11.00
CA ASP A 186 -14.94 12.70 -10.88
C ASP A 186 -14.24 14.05 -11.04
N ALA A 187 -13.90 14.53 -12.24
CA ALA A 187 -13.10 15.73 -12.39
C ALA A 187 -13.56 16.67 -13.51
N GLY A 188 -14.22 17.75 -13.13
CA GLY A 188 -14.63 18.87 -13.96
C GLY A 188 -15.91 19.48 -13.40
N ASP A 189 -16.51 20.41 -14.14
CA ASP A 189 -17.78 21.02 -13.73
C ASP A 189 -18.94 20.14 -14.28
N ASP A 190 -19.39 19.16 -13.51
CA ASP A 190 -20.27 18.10 -14.02
C ASP A 190 -21.75 18.41 -13.83
N SER A 191 -22.59 17.85 -14.70
CA SER A 191 -24.05 18.00 -14.68
C SER A 191 -24.76 16.66 -14.51
N PHE A 192 -25.54 16.53 -13.45
CA PHE A 192 -26.23 15.30 -13.11
C PHE A 192 -27.74 15.40 -13.36
N LEU A 193 -28.28 14.44 -14.11
CA LEU A 193 -29.69 14.10 -14.17
C LEU A 193 -29.88 12.79 -13.39
N ARG A 194 -30.62 12.84 -12.29
CA ARG A 194 -30.91 11.64 -11.47
C ARG A 194 -31.90 10.73 -12.16
N GLY A 195 -32.90 11.33 -12.80
CA GLY A 195 -34.04 10.59 -13.30
C GLY A 195 -34.91 10.05 -12.17
N GLY A 196 -35.20 8.76 -12.18
CA GLY A 196 -36.23 8.12 -11.38
C GLY A 196 -35.72 7.06 -10.42
N GLY A 197 -35.36 7.42 -9.20
CA GLY A 197 -35.16 6.50 -8.09
C GLY A 197 -34.56 7.22 -6.90
N ASN A 198 -33.76 6.50 -6.11
CA ASN A 198 -32.97 7.08 -5.03
C ASN A 198 -31.48 6.98 -5.39
N ASP A 199 -31.01 7.93 -6.18
CA ASP A 199 -29.69 7.90 -6.78
C ASP A 199 -28.63 8.51 -5.86
N ALA A 200 -27.46 7.88 -5.81
CA ALA A 200 -26.27 8.40 -5.15
C ALA A 200 -25.50 9.25 -6.16
N ILE A 201 -25.20 10.50 -5.80
CA ILE A 201 -24.36 11.38 -6.60
C ILE A 201 -23.12 11.75 -5.78
N VAL A 202 -21.97 11.66 -6.43
CA VAL A 202 -20.71 12.27 -6.00
C VAL A 202 -20.26 13.19 -7.12
N GLY A 203 -20.15 14.49 -6.82
CA GLY A 203 -19.72 15.51 -7.77
C GLY A 203 -18.28 15.25 -8.22
N GLY A 204 -17.32 15.62 -7.39
CA GLY A 204 -15.92 15.30 -7.65
C GLY A 204 -15.04 16.50 -7.38
N ILE A 205 -14.16 16.84 -8.31
CA ILE A 205 -13.44 18.11 -8.31
C ILE A 205 -14.08 19.06 -9.34
N GLY A 206 -14.74 20.13 -8.88
CA GLY A 206 -15.29 21.15 -9.78
C GLY A 206 -16.57 21.77 -9.27
N GLU A 207 -17.18 22.68 -10.04
CA GLU A 207 -18.51 23.20 -9.73
C GLU A 207 -19.60 22.31 -10.32
N ASP A 208 -20.03 21.33 -9.53
CA ASP A 208 -21.00 20.32 -9.95
C ASP A 208 -22.46 20.77 -9.80
N PHE A 209 -23.35 20.27 -10.65
CA PHE A 209 -24.75 20.71 -10.69
C PHE A 209 -25.74 19.54 -10.83
N ASP A 210 -26.64 19.42 -9.85
CA ASP A 210 -27.81 18.55 -9.93
C ASP A 210 -28.94 19.27 -10.66
N VAL A 211 -29.16 18.88 -11.92
CA VAL A 211 -30.12 19.49 -12.84
C VAL A 211 -31.55 19.31 -12.36
N ASP A 212 -31.88 18.14 -11.78
CA ASP A 212 -33.24 17.80 -11.36
C ASP A 212 -33.67 18.58 -10.11
N GLN A 213 -32.74 18.81 -9.18
CA GLN A 213 -32.99 19.62 -7.99
C GLN A 213 -32.73 21.11 -8.23
N GLY A 214 -32.03 21.47 -9.31
CA GLY A 214 -31.62 22.84 -9.61
C GLY A 214 -30.67 23.39 -8.54
N ILE A 215 -29.82 22.53 -8.01
CA ILE A 215 -28.90 22.80 -6.89
C ILE A 215 -27.49 22.57 -7.39
N VAL A 216 -26.60 23.54 -7.16
CA VAL A 216 -25.15 23.28 -7.22
C VAL A 216 -24.87 22.24 -6.16
N ILE A 217 -24.30 21.11 -6.58
CA ILE A 217 -23.74 20.14 -5.66
C ILE A 217 -22.55 20.88 -5.06
N GLU A 218 -22.81 21.58 -3.95
CA GLU A 218 -21.72 22.16 -3.19
C GLU A 218 -20.84 20.97 -2.85
N ASP A 219 -19.64 20.95 -3.42
CA ASP A 219 -18.56 20.14 -2.92
C ASP A 219 -18.53 20.38 -1.42
N GLU A 220 -19.12 19.46 -0.68
CA GLU A 220 -18.56 19.11 0.59
C GLU A 220 -17.17 18.55 0.25
N MET A 221 -16.22 19.46 -0.06
CA MET A 221 -14.93 19.46 0.61
C MET A 221 -15.30 19.03 2.02
N PRO A 222 -14.94 17.82 2.48
CA PRO A 222 -15.24 17.43 3.83
C PRO A 222 -14.55 18.51 4.66
N VAL A 223 -15.35 19.42 5.21
CA VAL A 223 -14.91 20.28 6.28
C VAL A 223 -14.58 19.26 7.36
N LEU A 224 -13.28 18.98 7.50
CA LEU A 224 -12.72 18.17 8.57
C LEU A 224 -12.87 18.95 9.88
N GLY A 225 -14.12 19.05 10.30
CA GLY A 225 -14.63 19.85 11.38
C GLY A 225 -16.00 19.30 11.77
N ASN A 226 -15.97 18.19 12.50
CA ASN A 226 -17.13 17.53 13.11
C ASN A 226 -18.23 17.07 12.14
N LEU A 227 -17.96 16.02 11.36
CA LEU A 227 -19.00 15.10 10.90
C LEU A 227 -18.83 13.77 11.65
N ALA A 228 -19.82 13.48 12.48
CA ALA A 228 -20.08 12.13 12.92
C ALA A 228 -20.39 11.27 11.68
N LEU A 229 -19.74 10.12 11.59
CA LEU A 229 -19.97 9.09 10.58
C LEU A 229 -21.47 8.80 10.36
N GLY A 230 -21.91 8.83 9.09
CA GLY A 230 -23.21 8.34 8.61
C GLY A 230 -23.71 9.18 7.42
N ALA A 231 -24.13 8.66 6.27
CA ALA A 231 -24.51 7.31 5.82
C ALA A 231 -24.35 7.29 4.27
N ASN A 232 -23.98 6.23 3.54
CA ASN A 232 -24.36 4.82 3.61
C ASN A 232 -23.14 3.91 3.41
N GLU A 233 -22.32 3.75 4.45
CA GLU A 233 -21.45 2.57 4.50
C GLU A 233 -22.34 1.34 4.69
N GLU A 234 -22.06 0.24 3.98
CA GLU A 234 -22.42 -1.08 4.52
C GLU A 234 -21.95 -1.06 5.98
N SER A 235 -22.85 -1.25 6.96
CA SER A 235 -22.52 -1.06 8.37
C SER A 235 -21.24 -1.81 8.73
N VAL A 236 -20.11 -1.09 8.86
CA VAL A 236 -18.85 -1.67 9.28
C VAL A 236 -19.04 -2.05 10.74
N GLU A 237 -18.87 -3.34 11.05
CA GLU A 237 -18.99 -3.81 12.42
C GLU A 237 -18.00 -3.03 13.31
N THR A 238 -18.44 -2.63 14.51
CA THR A 238 -17.60 -1.93 15.48
C THR A 238 -17.54 -2.71 16.79
N LEU A 239 -16.56 -2.38 17.63
CA LEU A 239 -16.41 -2.94 18.97
C LEU A 239 -17.29 -2.18 19.97
N THR A 240 -18.18 -2.91 20.64
CA THR A 240 -18.96 -2.38 21.77
C THR A 240 -18.14 -2.44 23.05
N ALA A 241 -18.47 -1.58 24.04
CA ALA A 241 -17.79 -1.58 25.33
C ALA A 241 -17.84 -2.95 26.04
N ALA A 242 -18.93 -3.71 25.90
CA ALA A 242 -19.06 -5.05 26.48
C ALA A 242 -18.17 -6.09 25.79
N GLU A 243 -18.00 -5.99 24.46
CA GLU A 243 -17.05 -6.82 23.71
C GLU A 243 -15.62 -6.50 24.11
N VAL A 244 -15.27 -5.22 24.25
CA VAL A 244 -13.94 -4.77 24.72
C VAL A 244 -13.65 -5.32 26.12
N GLU A 245 -14.59 -5.19 27.06
CA GLU A 245 -14.46 -5.76 28.41
C GLU A 245 -14.26 -7.28 28.35
N THR A 246 -15.01 -7.98 27.51
CA THR A 246 -14.90 -9.42 27.34
C THR A 246 -13.55 -9.83 26.71
N LEU A 247 -13.05 -9.10 25.72
CA LEU A 247 -11.73 -9.32 25.11
C LEU A 247 -10.61 -9.21 26.15
N LEU A 248 -10.63 -8.16 26.98
CA LEU A 248 -9.66 -7.97 28.05
C LEU A 248 -9.73 -9.08 29.11
N GLN A 249 -10.93 -9.47 29.51
CA GLN A 249 -11.15 -10.58 30.46
C GLN A 249 -10.62 -11.91 29.90
N ARG A 250 -10.90 -12.19 28.62
CA ARG A 250 -10.45 -13.42 27.95
C ARG A 250 -8.93 -13.47 27.82
N ALA A 251 -8.31 -12.35 27.46
CA ALA A 251 -6.85 -12.25 27.42
C ALA A 251 -6.24 -12.54 28.80
N SER A 252 -6.74 -11.90 29.87
CA SER A 252 -6.23 -12.14 31.23
C SER A 252 -6.47 -13.58 31.75
N ALA A 253 -7.46 -14.28 31.21
CA ALA A 253 -7.75 -15.66 31.57
C ALA A 253 -7.04 -16.71 30.68
N ALA A 254 -6.35 -16.29 29.60
CA ALA A 254 -5.82 -17.19 28.58
C ALA A 254 -4.66 -18.06 29.08
N THR A 255 -3.74 -17.49 29.87
CA THR A 255 -2.61 -18.21 30.50
C THR A 255 -2.57 -17.99 32.01
N SER A 256 -1.81 -18.81 32.75
CA SER A 256 -1.65 -18.65 34.21
C SER A 256 -0.78 -17.45 34.62
N SER A 257 -0.17 -16.75 33.66
CA SER A 257 0.56 -15.52 33.89
C SER A 257 -0.38 -14.41 34.34
N ASN A 258 0.18 -13.45 35.07
CA ASN A 258 -0.58 -12.35 35.65
C ASN A 258 0.20 -11.03 35.63
N ASP A 259 1.17 -10.90 34.74
CA ASP A 259 2.08 -9.77 34.64
C ASP A 259 2.11 -9.14 33.25
N ALA A 260 1.04 -9.32 32.47
CA ALA A 260 0.85 -8.68 31.18
C ALA A 260 0.17 -7.30 31.32
N ILE A 261 0.38 -6.47 30.30
CA ILE A 261 -0.49 -5.35 29.97
C ILE A 261 -1.20 -5.68 28.66
N ILE A 262 -2.53 -5.55 28.65
CA ILE A 262 -3.37 -5.87 27.50
C ILE A 262 -4.12 -4.61 27.08
N VAL A 263 -4.11 -4.32 25.77
CA VAL A 263 -4.77 -3.16 25.19
C VAL A 263 -5.64 -3.59 24.02
N VAL A 264 -6.86 -3.03 23.93
CA VAL A 264 -7.73 -3.14 22.77
C VAL A 264 -7.87 -1.76 22.12
N VAL A 265 -7.71 -1.71 20.81
CA VAL A 265 -7.93 -0.51 20.00
C VAL A 265 -8.98 -0.76 18.91
N ASP A 266 -9.67 0.28 18.46
CA ASP A 266 -10.51 0.21 17.25
C ASP A 266 -9.65 0.22 15.96
N ARG A 267 -10.32 0.15 14.79
CA ARG A 267 -9.66 0.14 13.48
C ARG A 267 -8.84 1.41 13.20
N VAL A 268 -9.20 2.56 13.78
CA VAL A 268 -8.43 3.81 13.65
C VAL A 268 -7.36 3.95 14.74
N GLY A 269 -7.17 2.91 15.56
CA GLY A 269 -6.13 2.81 16.57
C GLY A 269 -6.45 3.54 17.87
N ARG A 270 -7.72 3.90 18.09
CA ARG A 270 -8.20 4.51 19.33
C ARG A 270 -8.21 3.49 20.45
N ILE A 271 -7.64 3.83 21.61
CA ILE A 271 -7.66 2.96 22.79
C ILE A 271 -9.10 2.82 23.28
N LEU A 272 -9.61 1.59 23.34
CA LEU A 272 -10.96 1.28 23.85
C LEU A 272 -10.91 0.74 25.27
N GLY A 273 -9.82 0.09 25.65
CA GLY A 273 -9.65 -0.45 27.00
C GLY A 273 -8.24 -0.95 27.27
N VAL A 274 -7.83 -0.86 28.53
CA VAL A 274 -6.52 -1.29 29.01
C VAL A 274 -6.69 -2.15 30.27
N GLN A 275 -6.06 -3.31 30.29
CA GLN A 275 -5.95 -4.18 31.45
C GLN A 275 -4.50 -4.20 31.92
N ILE A 276 -4.27 -3.84 33.19
CA ILE A 276 -2.98 -4.01 33.87
C ILE A 276 -3.15 -5.11 34.89
N GLU A 277 -2.43 -6.21 34.71
CA GLU A 277 -2.55 -7.39 35.59
C GLU A 277 -1.84 -7.20 36.95
N ASP A 278 -2.28 -7.99 37.94
CA ASP A 278 -1.87 -7.82 39.36
C ASP A 278 -0.38 -8.08 39.63
N GLY A 279 0.27 -8.86 38.78
CA GLY A 279 1.69 -9.22 38.81
C GLY A 279 2.59 -8.26 38.02
N VAL A 280 2.04 -7.30 37.28
CA VAL A 280 2.82 -6.23 36.65
C VAL A 280 3.58 -5.46 37.73
N ALA A 281 4.84 -5.13 37.47
CA ALA A 281 5.69 -4.51 38.48
C ALA A 281 5.04 -3.24 39.11
N PRO A 282 5.13 -3.05 40.45
CA PRO A 282 4.33 -2.06 41.17
C PRO A 282 4.47 -0.61 40.66
N GLN A 283 5.61 -0.26 40.06
CA GLN A 283 5.89 1.03 39.44
C GLN A 283 4.97 1.35 38.25
N PHE A 284 4.40 0.34 37.59
CA PHE A 284 3.49 0.50 36.45
C PHE A 284 2.00 0.39 36.86
N GLN A 285 1.73 -0.03 38.10
CA GLN A 285 0.36 -0.10 38.65
C GLN A 285 -0.11 1.25 39.23
N VAL A 286 0.78 2.23 39.36
CA VAL A 286 0.50 3.58 39.86
C VAL A 286 0.48 4.60 38.70
N THR A 287 -0.39 5.61 38.78
CA THR A 287 -0.50 6.66 37.77
C THR A 287 0.80 7.47 37.64
N GLY A 288 1.34 7.61 36.42
CA GLY A 288 2.51 8.43 36.11
C GLY A 288 3.25 7.94 34.86
N ASP A 289 4.39 8.56 34.55
CA ASP A 289 5.17 8.34 33.32
C ASP A 289 5.52 6.87 33.11
N ALA A 290 5.89 6.15 34.18
CA ALA A 290 6.22 4.73 34.12
C ALA A 290 5.03 3.87 33.65
N GLN A 291 3.81 4.15 34.13
CA GLN A 291 2.61 3.43 33.71
C GLN A 291 2.27 3.74 32.25
N VAL A 292 2.31 5.01 31.84
CA VAL A 292 2.09 5.41 30.43
C VAL A 292 3.08 4.70 29.52
N PHE A 293 4.35 4.75 29.90
CA PHE A 293 5.44 4.07 29.24
C PHE A 293 5.19 2.57 29.11
N ALA A 294 4.78 1.86 30.17
CA ALA A 294 4.52 0.43 30.06
C ALA A 294 3.31 0.12 29.17
N VAL A 295 2.22 0.89 29.30
CA VAL A 295 0.98 0.69 28.53
C VAL A 295 1.17 0.95 27.04
N ASP A 296 1.94 1.97 26.66
CA ASP A 296 2.19 2.29 25.27
C ASP A 296 2.92 1.18 24.50
N GLY A 297 3.62 0.27 25.20
CA GLY A 297 4.16 -0.96 24.58
C GLY A 297 3.06 -1.89 24.05
N ALA A 298 2.00 -2.09 24.83
CA ALA A 298 0.83 -2.86 24.42
C ALA A 298 -0.01 -2.12 23.36
N VAL A 299 -0.14 -0.80 23.47
CA VAL A 299 -0.85 0.04 22.46
C VAL A 299 -0.19 -0.12 21.09
N ALA A 300 1.14 -0.08 21.01
CA ALA A 300 1.87 -0.22 19.75
C ALA A 300 1.61 -1.58 19.08
N LYS A 301 1.57 -2.67 19.86
CA LYS A 301 1.20 -4.00 19.37
C LYS A 301 -0.26 -4.04 18.88
N ALA A 302 -1.18 -3.49 19.66
CA ALA A 302 -2.60 -3.44 19.30
C ALA A 302 -2.82 -2.70 17.98
N ARG A 303 -2.16 -1.55 17.81
CA ARG A 303 -2.19 -0.75 16.58
C ARG A 303 -1.58 -1.44 15.39
N THR A 304 -0.56 -2.26 15.60
CA THR A 304 0.04 -3.04 14.51
C THR A 304 -0.97 -4.00 13.91
N GLY A 305 -1.66 -4.77 14.77
CA GLY A 305 -2.77 -5.60 14.34
C GLY A 305 -3.91 -4.79 13.72
N ALA A 306 -4.24 -3.64 14.30
CA ALA A 306 -5.34 -2.80 13.84
C ALA A 306 -5.08 -2.09 12.52
N PHE A 307 -3.83 -1.71 12.18
CA PHE A 307 -3.53 -0.87 11.02
C PHE A 307 -3.02 -1.64 9.80
N PHE A 308 -2.28 -2.73 10.01
CA PHE A 308 -1.66 -3.47 8.90
C PHE A 308 -2.59 -4.55 8.35
N ALA A 309 -3.49 -5.11 9.16
CA ALA A 309 -4.42 -6.12 8.70
C ALA A 309 -5.54 -5.53 7.80
N ASN A 310 -6.18 -6.42 7.05
CA ASN A 310 -7.44 -6.19 6.35
C ASN A 310 -8.30 -7.46 6.29
N ASN A 311 -9.51 -7.36 5.74
CA ASN A 311 -10.48 -8.46 5.63
C ASN A 311 -10.01 -9.65 4.76
N GLY A 312 -8.97 -9.46 3.93
CA GLY A 312 -8.37 -10.52 3.10
C GLY A 312 -7.04 -11.06 3.63
N ALA A 313 -6.36 -10.34 4.52
CA ALA A 313 -5.04 -10.70 5.04
C ALA A 313 -4.90 -10.26 6.51
N PRO A 314 -4.95 -11.21 7.47
CA PRO A 314 -4.75 -10.90 8.89
C PRO A 314 -3.26 -10.63 9.18
N LEU A 315 -2.79 -9.40 8.93
CA LEU A 315 -1.41 -9.05 9.27
C LEU A 315 -1.28 -8.83 10.79
N THR A 316 -0.69 -9.81 11.48
CA THR A 316 -0.28 -9.72 12.88
C THR A 316 1.05 -8.99 13.02
N SER A 317 1.38 -8.50 14.22
CA SER A 317 2.72 -8.04 14.59
C SER A 317 3.83 -8.98 14.12
N ARG A 318 3.71 -10.30 14.33
CA ARG A 318 4.63 -11.33 13.78
C ARG A 318 4.73 -11.29 12.26
N THR A 319 3.62 -11.19 11.54
CA THR A 319 3.70 -11.12 10.06
C THR A 319 4.34 -9.80 9.62
N VAL A 320 4.07 -8.71 10.34
CA VAL A 320 4.72 -7.42 10.12
C VAL A 320 6.19 -7.51 10.49
N GLU A 321 6.58 -8.28 11.52
CA GLU A 321 7.96 -8.62 11.86
C GLU A 321 8.62 -9.33 10.70
N PHE A 322 8.02 -10.39 10.16
CA PHE A 322 8.59 -11.12 9.02
C PHE A 322 8.66 -10.28 7.75
N ILE A 323 7.61 -9.51 7.44
CA ILE A 323 7.62 -8.57 6.32
C ILE A 323 8.70 -7.49 6.55
N SER A 324 8.83 -7.01 7.78
CA SER A 324 9.83 -6.04 8.21
C SER A 324 11.23 -6.65 8.38
N GLN A 325 11.38 -7.97 8.44
CA GLN A 325 12.63 -8.70 8.66
C GLN A 325 13.28 -9.21 7.37
N THR A 326 12.84 -8.72 6.20
CA THR A 326 13.34 -9.17 4.89
C THR A 326 14.44 -8.27 4.23
N THR A 327 14.86 -7.20 4.91
CA THR A 327 15.48 -5.94 4.42
C THR A 327 16.74 -5.37 5.16
N ILE A 328 17.20 -5.93 6.29
CA ILE A 328 18.36 -5.67 7.17
C ILE A 328 18.52 -6.96 7.98
N THR A 329 18.97 -8.02 7.32
CA THR A 329 19.28 -9.24 8.07
C THR A 329 20.26 -8.94 9.20
N GLN A 330 20.12 -9.66 10.31
CA GLN A 330 20.91 -9.64 11.55
C GLN A 330 22.44 -9.86 11.37
N ARG A 331 22.94 -9.78 10.14
CA ARG A 331 24.34 -9.81 9.74
C ARG A 331 25.03 -8.45 9.64
N GLU A 332 24.30 -7.33 9.53
CA GLU A 332 24.94 -6.02 9.47
C GLU A 332 25.69 -5.69 10.77
N ILE A 333 25.26 -6.24 11.92
CA ILE A 333 25.91 -6.05 13.21
C ILE A 333 27.21 -6.87 13.33
N GLU A 334 27.32 -8.02 12.63
CA GLU A 334 28.45 -8.95 12.82
C GLU A 334 29.58 -8.83 11.78
N SER A 335 29.49 -7.92 10.80
CA SER A 335 30.47 -7.85 9.70
C SER A 335 31.58 -6.80 9.86
N ASN A 336 31.67 -6.10 11.00
CA ASN A 336 32.70 -5.08 11.23
C ASN A 336 34.13 -5.68 11.27
N PRO A 337 34.98 -5.46 10.25
CA PRO A 337 36.33 -6.01 10.21
C PRO A 337 37.30 -5.34 11.21
N SER A 338 36.83 -4.35 11.97
CA SER A 338 37.58 -3.73 13.07
C SER A 338 37.58 -4.58 14.35
N VAL A 339 36.72 -5.61 14.44
CA VAL A 339 36.60 -6.48 15.62
C VAL A 339 37.49 -7.71 15.45
N ALA A 340 38.58 -7.74 16.23
CA ALA A 340 39.60 -8.78 16.15
C ALA A 340 39.22 -10.09 16.86
N ASP A 341 38.14 -10.12 17.65
CA ASP A 341 37.73 -11.30 18.43
C ASP A 341 36.94 -12.33 17.58
N PRO A 342 37.41 -13.58 17.45
CA PRO A 342 36.73 -14.63 16.69
C PRO A 342 35.48 -15.24 17.37
N LEU A 343 35.25 -15.02 18.66
CA LEU A 343 34.07 -15.55 19.38
C LEU A 343 32.80 -14.68 19.22
N SER A 344 32.96 -13.49 18.61
CA SER A 344 31.88 -12.55 18.28
C SER A 344 31.54 -12.57 16.78
N ARG A 345 31.85 -13.66 16.07
CA ARG A 345 31.57 -13.88 14.64
C ARG A 345 30.62 -15.06 14.47
N GLY A 346 29.35 -14.81 14.14
CA GLY A 346 28.33 -15.84 13.90
C GLY A 346 28.27 -16.32 12.43
N PRO A 347 27.53 -17.41 12.14
CA PRO A 347 27.54 -18.07 10.83
C PRO A 347 26.38 -17.65 9.91
N GLY A 348 26.66 -17.44 8.61
CA GLY A 348 25.79 -17.86 7.47
C GLY A 348 24.45 -17.15 7.16
N PHE A 349 24.19 -16.78 5.88
CA PHE A 349 22.91 -16.34 5.27
C PHE A 349 22.99 -16.33 3.72
N VAL A 350 22.10 -17.14 3.14
CA VAL A 350 21.19 -17.10 1.97
C VAL A 350 21.53 -16.38 0.66
N ALA A 351 21.23 -17.09 -0.44
CA ALA A 351 21.43 -16.75 -1.85
C ALA A 351 20.08 -16.76 -2.64
N PRO A 352 20.00 -16.16 -3.85
CA PRO A 352 18.77 -16.10 -4.67
C PRO A 352 18.34 -17.46 -5.25
N GLN A 353 17.11 -17.51 -5.80
CA GLN A 353 16.47 -18.71 -6.34
C GLN A 353 17.39 -19.48 -7.31
N GLY A 354 17.61 -20.77 -7.00
CA GLY A 354 18.44 -21.71 -7.78
C GLY A 354 19.59 -22.38 -7.01
N ILE A 355 19.87 -21.95 -5.76
CA ILE A 355 21.14 -22.32 -5.09
C ILE A 355 20.98 -22.71 -3.60
N GLY A 356 19.76 -22.80 -3.07
CA GLY A 356 19.47 -23.52 -1.83
C GLY A 356 20.18 -23.04 -0.55
N GLY A 357 20.03 -21.77 -0.16
CA GLY A 357 20.51 -21.25 1.14
C GLY A 357 19.35 -20.93 2.10
N HIS A 358 19.47 -21.28 3.38
CA HIS A 358 18.40 -21.29 4.40
C HIS A 358 18.34 -20.05 5.33
N PHE A 359 17.11 -19.55 5.61
CA PHE A 359 16.70 -18.84 6.86
C PHE A 359 16.40 -19.88 7.97
N PRO A 360 16.01 -19.52 9.23
CA PRO A 360 15.86 -20.44 10.36
C PRO A 360 15.16 -21.76 10.01
N PRO A 361 15.42 -22.85 10.75
CA PRO A 361 15.08 -24.23 10.38
C PRO A 361 13.60 -24.52 10.07
N ASP A 362 12.71 -23.54 10.17
CA ASP A 362 11.26 -23.69 10.22
C ASP A 362 10.51 -23.10 9.00
N ILE A 363 11.18 -22.49 8.00
CA ILE A 363 10.55 -22.02 6.74
C ILE A 363 11.36 -22.46 5.50
N ASP A 364 10.78 -23.36 4.71
CA ASP A 364 11.40 -23.90 3.48
C ASP A 364 11.09 -23.02 2.23
N PHE A 365 12.14 -22.68 1.45
CA PHE A 365 12.12 -22.06 0.10
C PHE A 365 11.52 -20.64 -0.07
N THR A 366 12.29 -19.59 0.23
CA THR A 366 11.85 -18.17 0.33
C THR A 366 12.58 -17.23 -0.68
N PRO A 367 11.90 -16.45 -1.55
CA PRO A 367 12.47 -15.31 -2.30
C PRO A 367 12.41 -13.99 -1.52
N HIS A 368 12.90 -12.87 -2.09
CA HIS A 368 13.27 -11.66 -1.33
C HIS A 368 12.13 -10.61 -1.23
N ALA A 369 11.92 -10.01 -0.07
CA ALA A 369 11.21 -8.74 0.11
C ALA A 369 12.10 -7.78 0.92
N ALA A 370 11.86 -6.46 0.89
CA ALA A 370 12.76 -5.49 1.50
C ALA A 370 12.04 -4.18 1.95
N LEU A 371 11.53 -4.13 3.20
CA LEU A 371 11.35 -2.99 4.16
C LEU A 371 11.98 -3.20 5.60
N PHE A 372 12.98 -2.48 6.14
CA PHE A 372 13.48 -2.66 7.55
C PHE A 372 13.62 -1.35 8.31
N ALA A 373 13.58 -1.51 9.64
CA ALA A 373 13.89 -0.55 10.71
C ALA A 373 12.70 0.24 11.30
N ILE A 374 11.52 -0.39 11.42
CA ILE A 374 10.42 0.19 12.21
C ILE A 374 10.48 -0.25 13.69
N GLU A 375 11.24 -1.29 14.04
CA GLU A 375 11.16 -1.86 15.38
C GLU A 375 12.17 -1.32 16.42
N HIS A 376 13.20 -0.57 16.01
CA HIS A 376 14.14 0.03 16.98
C HIS A 376 14.02 1.55 17.17
N THR A 377 12.99 2.19 16.63
CA THR A 377 12.80 3.65 16.75
C THR A 377 11.50 4.06 17.44
N ASN A 378 10.69 3.11 17.88
CA ASN A 378 9.48 3.39 18.64
C ASN A 378 9.72 3.39 20.16
N ARG A 379 10.69 4.19 20.61
CA ARG A 379 10.60 4.85 21.92
C ARG A 379 11.14 6.26 21.82
N ASP A 380 10.18 7.16 21.91
CA ASP A 380 10.36 8.47 22.47
C ASP A 380 11.01 8.35 23.87
N SER A 381 12.33 8.37 23.88
CA SER A 381 13.14 8.45 25.08
C SER A 381 13.82 9.82 25.03
N ALA A 382 13.48 10.68 25.99
CA ALA A 382 14.22 11.91 26.22
C ALA A 382 15.68 11.64 26.62
N ILE A 383 16.09 10.37 26.80
CA ILE A 383 17.45 9.97 27.16
C ILE A 383 17.96 8.98 26.10
N GLN A 384 18.86 9.46 25.25
CA GLN A 384 19.60 8.66 24.29
C GLN A 384 20.83 8.08 24.98
N SER A 385 21.17 6.82 24.70
CA SER A 385 22.41 6.26 25.21
C SER A 385 23.60 7.07 24.74
N GLY A 386 24.54 7.27 25.65
CA GLY A 386 25.76 8.01 25.41
C GLY A 386 26.69 7.31 24.41
N VAL A 387 27.95 7.75 24.40
CA VAL A 387 29.00 7.22 23.52
C VAL A 387 29.27 5.74 23.81
N ASP A 388 28.93 5.26 25.00
CA ASP A 388 29.06 3.86 25.39
C ASP A 388 27.90 2.95 24.94
N GLY A 389 26.79 3.51 24.46
CA GLY A 389 25.62 2.77 23.98
C GLY A 389 24.74 2.16 25.08
N ILE A 390 24.94 2.50 26.36
CA ILE A 390 24.22 1.91 27.50
C ILE A 390 23.32 2.98 28.17
N ILE A 391 22.00 2.78 28.18
CA ILE A 391 21.06 3.70 28.86
C ILE A 391 21.15 3.55 30.38
N GLY A 392 21.31 4.66 31.09
CA GLY A 392 21.40 4.79 32.55
C GLY A 392 22.80 5.21 33.05
N THR A 393 23.73 5.51 32.15
CA THR A 393 25.12 5.89 32.46
C THR A 393 25.30 7.41 32.47
N ALA A 394 26.48 7.88 32.89
CA ALA A 394 26.74 9.30 33.10
C ALA A 394 26.92 10.09 31.79
N ASP A 395 27.07 9.42 30.66
CA ASP A 395 27.21 10.00 29.31
C ASP A 395 25.93 9.94 28.49
N ASP A 396 24.84 9.44 29.06
CA ASP A 396 23.50 9.57 28.49
C ASP A 396 23.17 11.01 28.11
N ALA A 397 22.72 11.19 26.88
CA ALA A 397 22.30 12.48 26.37
C ALA A 397 20.80 12.65 26.62
N ILE A 398 20.44 13.64 27.45
CA ILE A 398 19.05 14.06 27.55
C ILE A 398 18.74 14.97 26.34
N LEU A 399 17.83 14.53 25.47
CA LEU A 399 17.28 15.33 24.38
C LEU A 399 16.33 16.39 24.98
N ASP A 400 16.87 17.57 25.30
CA ASP A 400 16.07 18.75 25.67
C ASP A 400 15.33 19.39 24.47
N GLY A 401 15.19 18.67 23.35
CA GLY A 401 14.53 19.14 22.14
C GLY A 401 14.09 17.98 21.24
N VAL A 402 12.81 17.98 20.89
CA VAL A 402 12.18 17.08 19.91
C VAL A 402 12.80 17.30 18.52
N PHE A 403 12.95 16.26 17.70
CA PHE A 403 13.12 16.42 16.25
C PHE A 403 12.01 17.35 15.71
N ASN A 404 12.39 18.42 15.00
CA ASN A 404 11.55 19.60 14.65
C ASN A 404 11.33 20.63 15.76
N SER A 405 12.39 21.26 16.29
CA SER A 405 12.25 22.49 17.08
C SER A 405 12.92 23.74 16.49
N GLU A 406 13.16 23.79 15.18
CA GLU A 406 13.16 25.08 14.48
C GLU A 406 11.74 25.32 13.94
N SER A 407 11.08 26.28 14.57
CA SER A 407 9.68 26.71 14.39
C SER A 407 8.90 26.08 13.23
N LEU A 408 7.96 25.19 13.59
CA LEU A 408 6.67 25.12 12.90
C LEU A 408 6.17 26.56 12.63
N PRO A 409 5.59 26.83 11.44
CA PRO A 409 5.21 28.17 11.04
C PRO A 409 4.31 28.77 12.10
N GLY A 410 4.54 30.05 12.42
CA GLY A 410 3.88 30.77 13.52
C GLY A 410 2.37 30.54 13.52
N GLY A 411 1.90 29.70 14.43
CA GLY A 411 0.52 29.24 14.54
C GLY A 411 0.38 27.77 14.94
N LEU A 412 1.37 26.93 14.59
CA LEU A 412 1.42 25.53 14.98
C LEU A 412 2.53 25.34 16.01
N SER A 413 2.17 24.90 17.20
CA SER A 413 3.13 24.40 18.20
C SER A 413 3.07 22.87 18.17
N PRO A 414 4.09 22.14 18.64
CA PRO A 414 3.99 20.69 18.89
C PRO A 414 2.77 20.30 19.75
N ALA A 415 2.12 21.26 20.43
CA ALA A 415 0.84 21.08 21.11
C ALA A 415 -0.41 21.09 20.20
N VAL A 416 -0.27 21.36 18.89
CA VAL A 416 -1.36 21.50 17.91
C VAL A 416 -1.42 20.32 16.92
N LEU A 417 -0.32 19.57 16.76
CA LEU A 417 -0.33 18.28 16.09
C LEU A 417 -0.48 17.21 17.18
N PRO A 418 -1.67 16.61 17.36
CA PRO A 418 -1.81 15.55 18.33
C PRO A 418 -0.91 14.38 17.91
N PHE A 419 0.02 14.02 18.79
CA PHE A 419 0.73 12.75 18.69
C PHE A 419 -0.31 11.62 18.61
N PRO A 420 0.01 10.49 17.92
CA PRO A 420 -0.83 9.30 18.02
C PRO A 420 -1.18 9.04 19.49
N GLU A 421 -2.41 8.63 19.81
CA GLU A 421 -2.86 8.56 21.20
C GLU A 421 -1.84 7.75 22.03
N SER A 422 -1.17 8.41 22.96
CA SER A 422 -0.52 7.73 24.07
C SER A 422 -1.60 7.44 25.11
N PHE A 423 -1.40 6.40 25.91
CA PHE A 423 -2.20 6.18 27.09
C PHE A 423 -2.16 7.39 28.06
N GLY A 424 -1.11 8.22 27.96
CA GLY A 424 -1.00 9.50 28.65
C GLY A 424 -1.44 10.68 27.76
N GLY A 425 -2.04 11.70 28.38
CA GLY A 425 -2.62 12.86 27.70
C GLY A 425 -1.61 13.78 26.96
N PRO A 426 -1.92 15.09 26.79
CA PRO A 426 -1.07 16.00 26.01
C PRO A 426 0.38 16.04 26.54
N GLY A 427 1.35 15.66 25.71
CA GLY A 427 2.78 15.68 26.03
C GLY A 427 3.46 14.32 26.20
N TYR A 428 2.70 13.21 26.14
CA TYR A 428 3.27 11.86 26.00
C TYR A 428 3.27 11.45 24.53
N VAL A 429 4.33 10.78 24.10
CA VAL A 429 4.50 10.37 22.70
C VAL A 429 4.23 8.88 22.56
N SER A 430 3.39 8.55 21.58
CA SER A 430 3.08 7.18 21.25
C SER A 430 4.27 6.45 20.63
N ARG A 431 4.34 5.15 20.90
CA ARG A 431 5.38 4.24 20.43
C ARG A 431 5.10 3.63 19.06
N GLY A 432 4.45 4.36 18.17
CA GLY A 432 4.18 3.92 16.80
C GLY A 432 3.68 2.47 16.69
N ILE A 433 4.39 1.67 15.89
CA ILE A 433 4.08 0.29 15.47
C ILE A 433 5.10 -0.66 16.10
N ALA A 434 4.62 -1.77 16.68
CA ALA A 434 5.44 -2.82 17.28
C ALA A 434 5.40 -4.11 16.47
N THR A 435 6.53 -4.74 16.31
CA THR A 435 6.74 -5.89 15.43
C THR A 435 6.83 -7.19 16.25
N LEU A 436 7.15 -7.12 17.55
CA LEU A 436 7.11 -8.23 18.49
C LEU A 436 5.75 -8.92 18.51
N PRO A 437 5.71 -10.27 18.42
CA PRO A 437 4.48 -11.03 18.51
C PRO A 437 3.64 -10.67 19.74
N GLY A 438 2.32 -10.62 19.56
CA GLY A 438 1.36 -10.19 20.58
C GLY A 438 0.41 -9.07 20.15
N GLY A 439 0.64 -8.47 18.98
CA GLY A 439 -0.32 -7.64 18.26
C GLY A 439 -1.11 -8.46 17.24
N ILE A 440 -2.42 -8.62 17.43
CA ILE A 440 -3.31 -9.39 16.55
C ILE A 440 -4.53 -8.56 16.13
N PRO A 441 -4.94 -8.60 14.85
CA PRO A 441 -6.17 -7.97 14.39
C PRO A 441 -7.43 -8.61 15.01
N LEU A 442 -8.47 -7.79 15.22
CA LEU A 442 -9.77 -8.26 15.71
C LEU A 442 -10.76 -8.31 14.55
N PHE A 443 -11.28 -9.51 14.26
CA PHE A 443 -12.27 -9.75 13.21
C PHE A 443 -13.60 -10.16 13.80
N LYS A 444 -14.68 -9.60 13.27
CA LYS A 444 -16.05 -9.83 13.72
C LYS A 444 -16.92 -10.25 12.55
N GLU A 445 -17.73 -11.28 12.76
CA GLU A 445 -18.69 -11.77 11.79
C GLU A 445 -19.80 -10.72 11.57
N ARG A 446 -20.05 -10.40 10.31
CA ARG A 446 -21.08 -9.45 9.91
C ARG A 446 -22.47 -9.99 10.26
N GLN A 447 -23.32 -9.11 10.79
CA GLN A 447 -24.71 -9.46 11.17
C GLN A 447 -25.68 -9.57 9.98
N ASP A 448 -25.19 -9.84 8.77
CA ASP A 448 -26.00 -10.06 7.56
C ASP A 448 -26.23 -11.55 7.25
N GLY A 449 -25.63 -12.44 8.05
CA GLY A 449 -25.72 -13.90 7.86
C GLY A 449 -24.85 -14.44 6.73
N SER A 450 -23.94 -13.63 6.18
CA SER A 450 -22.98 -14.04 5.14
C SER A 450 -21.85 -14.93 5.67
N GLY A 451 -21.60 -14.92 6.98
CA GLY A 451 -20.42 -15.54 7.57
C GLY A 451 -19.11 -14.79 7.26
N ARG A 452 -19.19 -13.59 6.68
CA ARG A 452 -18.04 -12.75 6.35
C ARG A 452 -17.50 -12.08 7.61
N LEU A 453 -16.18 -11.99 7.71
CA LEU A 453 -15.47 -11.32 8.80
C LEU A 453 -15.04 -9.91 8.39
N ASP A 454 -15.39 -8.92 9.20
CA ASP A 454 -14.95 -7.53 9.06
C ASP A 454 -13.91 -7.21 10.15
N LEU A 455 -12.83 -6.53 9.78
CA LEU A 455 -11.79 -6.05 10.69
C LEU A 455 -12.34 -4.88 11.50
N VAL A 456 -12.36 -5.02 12.82
CA VAL A 456 -12.98 -4.04 13.74
C VAL A 456 -11.99 -3.36 14.68
N GLY A 457 -10.72 -3.81 14.69
CA GLY A 457 -9.67 -3.23 15.52
C GLY A 457 -8.47 -4.14 15.72
N GLY A 458 -7.78 -3.99 16.84
CA GLY A 458 -6.64 -4.82 17.20
C GLY A 458 -6.48 -4.99 18.71
N ILE A 459 -5.84 -6.08 19.12
CA ILE A 459 -5.48 -6.37 20.49
C ILE A 459 -3.96 -6.51 20.61
N GLY A 460 -3.39 -5.93 21.66
CA GLY A 460 -1.96 -5.96 21.95
C GLY A 460 -1.70 -6.49 23.35
N VAL A 461 -0.83 -7.48 23.47
CA VAL A 461 -0.38 -8.06 24.73
C VAL A 461 1.12 -7.83 24.89
N PHE A 462 1.53 -7.28 26.03
CA PHE A 462 2.92 -6.93 26.29
C PHE A 462 3.34 -7.33 27.70
N PHE A 463 4.53 -7.92 27.85
CA PHE A 463 5.14 -8.23 29.13
C PHE A 463 6.23 -7.21 29.47
N PRO A 464 5.91 -6.17 30.26
CA PRO A 464 6.84 -5.06 30.50
C PRO A 464 8.07 -5.41 31.35
N GLY A 465 8.04 -6.51 32.12
CA GLY A 465 9.07 -6.81 33.11
C GLY A 465 9.20 -5.72 34.17
N GLU A 466 10.41 -5.52 34.71
CA GLU A 466 10.70 -4.47 35.71
C GLU A 466 10.99 -3.10 35.08
N THR A 467 11.49 -3.09 33.84
CA THR A 467 11.98 -1.87 33.19
C THR A 467 10.98 -1.29 32.20
N GLY A 468 9.96 -2.04 31.82
CA GLY A 468 8.96 -1.67 30.83
C GLY A 468 9.45 -1.83 29.39
N PHE A 469 10.67 -2.33 29.15
CA PHE A 469 11.27 -2.46 27.82
C PHE A 469 11.01 -3.82 27.16
N ALA A 470 10.97 -3.81 25.83
CA ALA A 470 10.77 -5.00 25.00
C ALA A 470 11.84 -6.09 25.20
N SER A 471 13.06 -5.71 25.61
CA SER A 471 14.16 -6.63 25.91
C SER A 471 13.90 -7.54 27.12
N GLU A 472 12.93 -7.22 27.98
CA GLU A 472 12.50 -8.12 29.07
C GLU A 472 11.42 -9.12 28.62
N GLU A 473 10.70 -8.82 27.54
CA GLU A 473 9.78 -9.77 26.91
C GLU A 473 10.55 -10.76 26.01
N ASN A 474 11.55 -10.26 25.29
CA ASN A 474 12.38 -11.04 24.39
C ASN A 474 13.87 -10.70 24.58
N SER A 475 14.63 -11.66 25.10
CA SER A 475 16.05 -11.48 25.41
C SER A 475 16.93 -11.33 24.17
N ALA A 476 16.47 -11.74 22.98
CA ALA A 476 17.18 -11.52 21.71
C ALA A 476 17.29 -10.03 21.35
N LEU A 477 16.45 -9.18 21.94
CA LEU A 477 16.49 -7.72 21.76
C LEU A 477 17.41 -7.01 22.78
N SER A 478 17.98 -7.75 23.73
CA SER A 478 18.94 -7.24 24.70
C SER A 478 20.34 -7.14 24.06
N THR A 479 21.12 -6.12 24.45
CA THR A 479 22.55 -6.03 24.09
C THR A 479 23.34 -7.22 24.64
N ASP A 480 22.88 -7.78 25.77
CA ASP A 480 23.37 -9.02 26.35
C ASP A 480 22.31 -10.10 26.15
N PHE A 481 22.40 -10.87 25.05
CA PHE A 481 21.51 -11.99 24.79
C PHE A 481 21.62 -13.02 25.92
N ASP A 482 20.49 -13.32 26.56
CA ASP A 482 20.38 -14.35 27.59
C ASP A 482 19.40 -15.45 27.12
N PRO A 483 19.89 -16.59 26.60
CA PRO A 483 19.03 -17.68 26.16
C PRO A 483 18.33 -18.41 27.31
N SER A 484 18.64 -18.07 28.57
CA SER A 484 17.96 -18.62 29.75
C SER A 484 16.74 -17.80 30.18
N LYS A 485 16.60 -16.56 29.70
CA LYS A 485 15.37 -15.78 29.87
C LYS A 485 14.27 -16.37 28.97
N PRO A 486 13.06 -16.59 29.49
CA PRO A 486 11.94 -17.04 28.67
C PRO A 486 11.57 -15.97 27.64
N ASP A 487 11.52 -16.32 26.36
CA ASP A 487 10.85 -15.53 25.35
C ASP A 487 9.33 -15.58 25.60
N ARG A 488 8.75 -14.42 25.89
CA ARG A 488 7.33 -14.28 26.19
C ARG A 488 6.52 -13.68 25.05
N SER A 489 7.15 -13.38 23.91
CA SER A 489 6.43 -12.88 22.73
C SER A 489 5.49 -13.96 22.17
N LEU A 490 5.87 -15.24 22.23
CA LEU A 490 4.98 -16.34 21.84
C LEU A 490 3.79 -16.50 22.81
N GLU A 491 4.00 -16.24 24.10
CA GLU A 491 2.92 -16.21 25.09
C GLU A 491 1.97 -15.04 24.83
N ALA A 492 2.51 -13.86 24.52
CA ALA A 492 1.73 -12.67 24.19
C ALA A 492 0.86 -12.90 22.94
N GLU A 493 1.42 -13.55 21.91
CA GLU A 493 0.69 -13.94 20.71
C GLU A 493 -0.43 -14.94 21.02
N TYR A 494 -0.17 -15.96 21.84
CA TYR A 494 -1.20 -16.94 22.24
C TYR A 494 -2.34 -16.28 23.02
N ILE A 495 -2.03 -15.40 23.97
CA ILE A 495 -3.04 -14.66 24.75
C ILE A 495 -3.93 -13.84 23.82
N ALA A 496 -3.33 -13.08 22.90
CA ALA A 496 -4.05 -12.29 21.91
C ALA A 496 -4.92 -13.17 20.99
N PHE A 497 -4.38 -14.31 20.54
CA PHE A 497 -5.05 -15.24 19.63
C PHE A 497 -6.31 -15.85 20.26
N VAL A 498 -6.19 -16.32 21.51
CA VAL A 498 -7.32 -16.88 22.27
C VAL A 498 -8.37 -15.82 22.59
N ALA A 499 -7.93 -14.62 22.98
CA ALA A 499 -8.83 -13.51 23.29
C ALA A 499 -9.70 -13.16 22.08
N ALA A 500 -9.09 -13.05 20.90
CA ALA A 500 -9.73 -12.74 19.61
C ALA A 500 -10.63 -13.85 19.04
N GLY A 501 -10.83 -14.95 19.78
CA GLY A 501 -11.72 -16.05 19.38
C GLY A 501 -11.02 -17.24 18.74
N GLY A 502 -9.70 -17.18 18.53
CA GLY A 502 -8.93 -18.19 17.83
C GLY A 502 -9.29 -18.27 16.35
N SER A 503 -8.94 -19.37 15.70
CA SER A 503 -9.21 -19.57 14.27
C SER A 503 -9.92 -20.90 14.02
N SER A 504 -11.19 -20.84 13.63
CA SER A 504 -12.00 -22.00 13.29
C SER A 504 -11.42 -22.75 12.08
N GLY A 505 -10.92 -22.02 11.07
CA GLY A 505 -10.26 -22.60 9.89
C GLY A 505 -8.98 -23.37 10.23
N GLY A 506 -8.29 -23.00 11.31
CA GLY A 506 -7.12 -23.69 11.85
C GLY A 506 -7.45 -24.81 12.86
N ASN A 507 -8.73 -25.16 13.04
CA ASN A 507 -9.22 -26.08 14.08
C ASN A 507 -8.89 -25.65 15.53
N ALA A 508 -8.71 -24.35 15.76
CA ALA A 508 -8.36 -23.78 17.06
C ALA A 508 -9.32 -22.65 17.44
N SER A 509 -10.62 -22.92 17.43
CA SER A 509 -11.65 -21.95 17.84
C SER A 509 -11.77 -21.89 19.37
N PHE A 510 -11.84 -20.66 19.89
CA PHE A 510 -12.04 -20.33 21.30
C PHE A 510 -13.34 -19.54 21.51
N SER A 511 -14.36 -19.71 20.67
CA SER A 511 -15.66 -19.01 20.80
C SER A 511 -16.39 -19.22 22.14
N GLY A 512 -16.09 -20.31 22.86
CA GLY A 512 -16.59 -20.58 24.21
C GLY A 512 -15.87 -19.81 25.33
N PRO A 513 -16.19 -20.07 26.61
CA PRO A 513 -15.49 -19.48 27.75
C PRO A 513 -14.00 -19.83 27.78
N VAL A 514 -13.16 -18.88 28.22
CA VAL A 514 -11.70 -19.06 28.40
C VAL A 514 -11.38 -18.85 29.88
N GLY A 515 -10.87 -19.88 30.56
CA GLY A 515 -10.68 -19.84 32.01
C GLY A 515 -12.00 -19.53 32.74
N ASN A 516 -12.04 -18.43 33.49
CA ASN A 516 -13.26 -17.91 34.13
C ASN A 516 -13.93 -16.76 33.34
N ALA A 517 -13.37 -16.36 32.20
CA ALA A 517 -13.91 -15.29 31.36
C ALA A 517 -15.08 -15.79 30.48
N PRO A 518 -16.06 -14.93 30.15
CA PRO A 518 -17.20 -15.31 29.36
C PRO A 518 -16.85 -15.67 27.91
N ALA A 519 -17.81 -16.31 27.23
CA ALA A 519 -17.73 -16.59 25.81
C ALA A 519 -17.84 -15.29 25.00
N LEU A 520 -17.17 -15.25 23.85
CA LEU A 520 -17.23 -14.14 22.89
C LEU A 520 -17.66 -14.70 21.52
N PRO A 521 -18.97 -14.82 21.26
CA PRO A 521 -19.46 -15.32 19.98
C PRO A 521 -19.21 -14.31 18.86
N ASN A 522 -19.17 -14.77 17.62
CA ASN A 522 -19.04 -13.96 16.39
C ASN A 522 -17.65 -13.34 16.16
N PHE A 523 -16.65 -13.70 16.96
CA PHE A 523 -15.25 -13.38 16.68
C PHE A 523 -14.53 -14.64 16.22
N ASP A 524 -13.83 -14.54 15.10
CA ASP A 524 -13.01 -15.60 14.54
C ASP A 524 -11.87 -14.98 13.75
N LEU A 525 -10.70 -15.58 13.81
CA LEU A 525 -9.53 -15.13 13.07
C LEU A 525 -9.46 -15.86 11.72
N PRO A 526 -9.31 -15.13 10.59
CA PRO A 526 -9.07 -15.76 9.30
C PRO A 526 -7.86 -16.69 9.38
N PHE A 527 -8.06 -17.93 8.95
CA PHE A 527 -6.99 -18.92 8.82
C PHE A 527 -6.38 -18.83 7.43
N GLY A 528 -5.06 -18.95 7.33
CA GLY A 528 -4.43 -19.01 6.04
C GLY A 528 -2.94 -18.81 6.11
N ARG A 529 -2.39 -18.52 4.95
CA ARG A 529 -0.97 -18.24 4.76
C ARG A 529 -0.85 -16.97 3.94
N ILE A 530 0.17 -16.16 4.22
CA ILE A 530 0.48 -15.02 3.36
C ILE A 530 1.55 -15.50 2.40
N ASP A 531 1.21 -15.56 1.12
CA ASP A 531 2.15 -15.88 0.06
C ASP A 531 2.70 -14.60 -0.57
N LEU A 532 4.00 -14.35 -0.42
CA LEU A 532 4.71 -13.20 -0.99
C LEU A 532 5.77 -13.73 -1.93
N ASP A 533 5.55 -13.63 -3.25
CA ASP A 533 6.44 -14.11 -4.33
C ASP A 533 7.40 -15.23 -3.89
N GLY A 534 6.85 -16.43 -3.66
CA GLY A 534 7.56 -17.65 -3.25
C GLY A 534 7.83 -17.83 -1.75
N ILE A 535 7.56 -16.85 -0.89
CA ILE A 535 7.61 -16.98 0.58
C ILE A 535 6.22 -17.31 1.09
N THR A 536 6.09 -18.29 1.97
CA THR A 536 4.87 -18.52 2.74
C THR A 536 5.11 -18.12 4.18
N LEU A 537 4.46 -17.04 4.65
CA LEU A 537 4.55 -16.59 6.03
C LEU A 537 3.42 -17.20 6.89
N PRO A 538 3.75 -17.77 8.06
CA PRO A 538 2.73 -18.17 9.01
C PRO A 538 2.10 -16.93 9.65
N VAL A 539 0.78 -16.93 9.72
CA VAL A 539 0.02 -15.82 10.30
C VAL A 539 0.07 -15.85 11.83
N TYR A 540 -0.05 -17.06 12.40
CA TYR A 540 -0.08 -17.30 13.84
C TYR A 540 0.88 -18.42 14.21
N GLY A 541 1.72 -18.16 15.22
CA GLY A 541 2.66 -19.12 15.75
C GLY A 541 3.83 -19.49 14.82
N PRO A 542 4.84 -20.20 15.35
CA PRO A 542 6.05 -20.58 14.61
C PRO A 542 5.85 -21.85 13.77
N GLY A 543 6.53 -21.94 12.64
CA GLY A 543 6.47 -23.10 11.73
C GLY A 543 5.61 -22.85 10.48
N ASN A 544 5.21 -23.90 9.77
CA ASN A 544 4.38 -23.75 8.58
C ASN A 544 2.93 -23.31 8.94
N PRO A 545 2.12 -22.79 7.99
CA PRO A 545 0.81 -22.21 8.30
C PRO A 545 -0.18 -23.12 9.04
N PHE A 546 -0.05 -24.45 8.92
CA PHE A 546 -0.90 -25.41 9.62
C PHE A 546 -0.31 -25.84 10.97
N GLU A 547 1.02 -25.96 11.06
CA GLU A 547 1.71 -26.29 12.29
C GLU A 547 1.77 -25.10 13.26
N GLY A 548 1.85 -23.87 12.78
CA GLY A 548 2.00 -22.67 13.61
C GLY A 548 0.88 -22.47 14.61
N VAL A 549 -0.37 -22.57 14.17
CA VAL A 549 -1.53 -22.51 15.07
C VAL A 549 -1.49 -23.65 16.10
N GLN A 550 -1.15 -24.87 15.67
CA GLN A 550 -1.08 -26.01 16.58
C GLN A 550 0.04 -25.85 17.61
N GLN A 551 1.21 -25.41 17.20
CA GLN A 551 2.35 -25.16 18.09
C GLN A 551 2.06 -24.03 19.06
N LEU A 552 1.42 -22.94 18.60
CA LEU A 552 0.97 -21.84 19.44
C LEU A 552 -0.02 -22.32 20.51
N VAL A 553 -0.99 -23.15 20.11
CA VAL A 553 -1.97 -23.73 21.03
C VAL A 553 -1.32 -24.70 22.02
N ASP A 554 -0.47 -25.60 21.56
CA ASP A 554 0.22 -26.57 22.42
C ASP A 554 1.11 -25.87 23.44
N PHE A 555 1.82 -24.83 23.00
CA PHE A 555 2.60 -23.96 23.88
C PHE A 555 1.72 -23.29 24.93
N GLY A 556 0.65 -22.61 24.51
CA GLY A 556 -0.25 -21.92 25.43
C GLY A 556 -0.95 -22.84 26.43
N LEU A 557 -1.38 -24.02 26.00
CA LEU A 557 -1.96 -25.05 26.88
C LEU A 557 -0.94 -25.54 27.93
N SER A 558 0.35 -25.57 27.60
CA SER A 558 1.41 -25.96 28.55
C SER A 558 1.60 -24.95 29.69
N LEU A 559 1.23 -23.68 29.48
CA LEU A 559 1.28 -22.62 30.49
C LEU A 559 0.12 -22.70 31.48
N GLY A 560 -0.94 -23.46 31.15
CA GLY A 560 -2.16 -23.57 31.94
C GLY A 560 -3.08 -22.34 31.83
N THR A 561 -4.34 -22.48 32.21
CA THR A 561 -5.35 -21.41 32.14
C THR A 561 -5.29 -20.47 33.34
N GLY A 562 -5.53 -19.18 33.11
CA GLY A 562 -5.54 -18.15 34.14
C GLY A 562 -6.90 -17.83 34.73
N SER A 563 -6.95 -16.68 35.37
CA SER A 563 -8.16 -16.04 35.85
C SER A 563 -8.09 -14.54 35.63
N VAL A 564 -9.23 -13.93 35.29
CA VAL A 564 -9.36 -12.45 35.24
C VAL A 564 -8.83 -11.84 36.53
N ASN A 565 -7.80 -10.99 36.41
CA ASN A 565 -7.10 -10.35 37.51
C ASN A 565 -6.67 -8.93 37.11
N GLY A 566 -6.21 -8.11 38.07
CA GLY A 566 -5.74 -6.76 37.78
C GLY A 566 -6.84 -5.70 37.70
N VAL A 567 -6.48 -4.54 37.16
CA VAL A 567 -7.34 -3.37 37.03
C VAL A 567 -7.60 -3.06 35.56
N THR A 568 -8.88 -2.96 35.20
CA THR A 568 -9.31 -2.38 33.92
C THR A 568 -9.35 -0.87 34.04
N LEU A 569 -8.58 -0.18 33.22
CA LEU A 569 -8.59 1.27 33.11
C LEU A 569 -9.52 1.66 31.97
N ALA A 570 -10.35 2.67 32.21
CA ALA A 570 -11.08 3.34 31.14
C ALA A 570 -10.06 3.97 30.19
N ALA A 571 -10.32 3.93 28.88
CA ALA A 571 -9.51 4.64 27.90
C ALA A 571 -9.31 6.09 28.35
N ALA A 572 -8.06 6.53 28.47
CA ALA A 572 -7.79 7.95 28.44
C ALA A 572 -8.02 8.39 27.00
N ASP A 573 -8.93 9.33 26.77
CA ASP A 573 -9.13 9.90 25.43
C ASP A 573 -7.84 10.62 25.02
N GLY A 574 -6.98 9.92 24.29
CA GLY A 574 -5.92 10.56 23.53
C GLY A 574 -6.53 11.33 22.37
N GLN A 575 -5.73 12.22 21.77
CA GLN A 575 -6.20 12.97 20.62
C GLN A 575 -5.97 12.14 19.35
N LEU A 576 -7.00 12.04 18.52
CA LEU A 576 -6.89 11.40 17.21
C LEU A 576 -5.85 12.12 16.35
N ALA A 577 -4.97 11.36 15.70
CA ALA A 577 -4.08 11.92 14.70
C ALA A 577 -4.94 12.53 13.57
N PRO A 578 -4.69 13.77 13.15
CA PRO A 578 -5.58 14.45 12.22
C PRO A 578 -5.51 13.76 10.85
N VAL A 579 -6.59 13.90 10.09
CA VAL A 579 -6.61 13.64 8.66
C VAL A 579 -6.63 14.98 7.93
N GLY A 580 -6.30 14.97 6.64
CA GLY A 580 -6.19 16.18 5.83
C GLY A 580 -4.86 16.91 6.01
N TRP A 581 -4.90 18.23 5.86
CA TRP A 581 -3.73 19.11 6.00
C TRP A 581 -3.25 19.17 7.45
N LEU A 582 -2.14 18.49 7.73
CA LEU A 582 -1.42 18.61 9.00
C LEU A 582 -0.58 19.89 9.01
N ILE A 583 -0.01 20.23 7.85
CA ILE A 583 0.64 21.50 7.58
C ILE A 583 0.09 21.99 6.26
N GLY A 584 -0.74 23.05 6.30
CA GLY A 584 -1.29 23.65 5.09
C GLY A 584 -0.20 24.20 4.16
N PRO A 585 -0.47 24.32 2.85
CA PRO A 585 0.49 24.82 1.88
C PRO A 585 0.99 26.21 2.26
N ARG A 586 2.30 26.42 2.13
CA ARG A 586 2.95 27.71 2.39
C ARG A 586 4.07 27.97 1.40
N ASP A 587 4.35 29.25 1.19
CA ASP A 587 5.51 29.68 0.41
C ASP A 587 6.81 29.25 1.12
N ALA A 588 7.82 28.88 0.33
CA ALA A 588 9.17 28.74 0.84
C ALA A 588 9.68 30.10 1.37
N PRO A 589 10.45 30.14 2.47
CA PRO A 589 10.96 31.40 3.04
C PRO A 589 11.77 32.24 2.06
N ASP A 590 12.45 31.59 1.10
CA ASP A 590 13.26 32.22 0.05
C ASP A 590 12.46 32.58 -1.21
N GLY A 591 11.17 32.22 -1.27
CA GLY A 591 10.28 32.44 -2.40
C GLY A 591 10.53 31.52 -3.60
N SER A 592 11.31 30.45 -3.43
CA SER A 592 11.65 29.49 -4.49
C SER A 592 10.44 28.71 -5.02
N ILE A 593 9.52 28.34 -4.13
CA ILE A 593 8.25 27.67 -4.44
C ILE A 593 7.10 28.32 -3.64
N SER A 594 5.94 28.46 -4.26
CA SER A 594 4.76 29.09 -3.66
C SER A 594 3.82 28.09 -3.00
N ALA A 595 2.98 28.56 -2.08
CA ALA A 595 1.93 27.78 -1.43
C ALA A 595 1.00 27.10 -2.45
N ALA A 596 0.64 27.78 -3.53
CA ALA A 596 -0.20 27.23 -4.59
C ALA A 596 0.49 26.08 -5.35
N GLU A 597 1.80 26.16 -5.56
CA GLU A 597 2.58 25.09 -6.20
C GLU A 597 2.74 23.89 -5.26
N VAL A 598 2.97 24.14 -3.96
CA VAL A 598 2.99 23.08 -2.94
C VAL A 598 1.64 22.36 -2.86
N GLN A 599 0.55 23.12 -2.91
CA GLN A 599 -0.81 22.57 -2.94
C GLN A 599 -1.02 21.69 -4.17
N ALA A 600 -0.68 22.20 -5.36
CA ALA A 600 -0.82 21.46 -6.62
C ALA A 600 -0.05 20.12 -6.62
N ILE A 601 1.19 20.10 -6.13
CA ILE A 601 2.01 18.88 -6.03
C ILE A 601 1.33 17.83 -5.15
N ILE A 602 0.80 18.25 -3.99
CA ILE A 602 0.16 17.34 -3.03
C ILE A 602 -1.19 16.87 -3.55
N GLU A 603 -2.02 17.74 -4.12
CA GLU A 603 -3.32 17.40 -4.69
C GLU A 603 -3.19 16.44 -5.88
N GLN A 604 -2.22 16.65 -6.77
CA GLN A 604 -1.92 15.70 -7.84
C GLN A 604 -1.56 14.31 -7.30
N GLY A 605 -0.76 14.27 -6.23
CA GLY A 605 -0.44 13.02 -5.55
C GLY A 605 -1.66 12.37 -4.89
N ILE A 606 -2.55 13.15 -4.26
CA ILE A 606 -3.79 12.62 -3.68
C ILE A 606 -4.67 12.02 -4.77
N ASN A 607 -4.88 12.71 -5.88
CA ASN A 607 -5.67 12.24 -7.02
C ASN A 607 -5.06 10.97 -7.62
N GLN A 608 -3.73 10.89 -7.71
CA GLN A 608 -3.11 9.64 -8.15
C GLN A 608 -3.29 8.52 -7.13
N ALA A 609 -3.24 8.80 -5.83
CA ALA A 609 -3.45 7.78 -4.79
C ALA A 609 -4.87 7.20 -4.84
N THR A 610 -5.89 8.03 -5.13
CA THR A 610 -7.27 7.57 -5.30
C THR A 610 -7.48 6.73 -6.56
N LEU A 611 -6.62 6.84 -7.59
CA LEU A 611 -6.62 5.95 -8.76
C LEU A 611 -5.71 4.73 -8.61
N THR A 612 -4.79 4.78 -7.65
CA THR A 612 -3.79 3.74 -7.45
C THR A 612 -4.36 2.64 -6.58
N ARG A 613 -4.46 1.42 -7.13
CA ARG A 613 -4.88 0.24 -6.36
C ARG A 613 -3.97 0.06 -5.13
N ALA A 614 -4.60 -0.12 -3.97
CA ALA A 614 -3.90 -0.50 -2.76
C ALA A 614 -3.11 -1.81 -2.94
N GLY A 615 -1.88 -1.81 -2.44
CA GLY A 615 -0.94 -2.89 -2.67
C GLY A 615 -1.19 -4.07 -1.74
N ILE A 616 -1.10 -3.80 -0.45
CA ILE A 616 -1.04 -4.86 0.57
C ILE A 616 -1.97 -4.57 1.74
N ARG A 617 -2.04 -3.30 2.17
CA ARG A 617 -2.64 -2.95 3.46
C ARG A 617 -4.16 -2.86 3.44
N LEU A 618 -4.74 -2.35 2.36
CA LEU A 618 -6.19 -2.14 2.27
C LEU A 618 -6.89 -3.33 1.58
N PRO A 619 -8.20 -3.49 1.78
CA PRO A 619 -8.97 -4.54 1.12
C PRO A 619 -8.74 -4.60 -0.39
N LEU A 620 -8.90 -5.79 -0.96
CA LEU A 620 -8.80 -5.97 -2.41
C LEU A 620 -9.86 -5.10 -3.11
N GLY A 621 -9.41 -4.28 -4.08
CA GLY A 621 -10.28 -3.32 -4.76
C GLY A 621 -10.30 -1.92 -4.13
N SER A 622 -9.68 -1.73 -2.95
CA SER A 622 -9.48 -0.40 -2.38
C SER A 622 -8.38 0.38 -3.10
N THR A 623 -8.46 1.70 -3.01
CA THR A 623 -7.48 2.65 -3.51
C THR A 623 -6.45 2.95 -2.43
N ALA A 624 -5.27 3.44 -2.80
CA ALA A 624 -4.18 3.67 -1.87
C ALA A 624 -4.49 4.84 -0.93
N ALA A 625 -4.14 4.68 0.35
CA ALA A 625 -4.21 5.76 1.33
C ALA A 625 -2.82 6.15 1.83
N MET A 626 -2.43 7.38 1.50
CA MET A 626 -1.06 7.89 1.59
C MET A 626 -0.94 9.12 2.49
N VAL A 627 0.29 9.38 2.94
CA VAL A 627 0.75 10.64 3.49
C VAL A 627 1.73 11.26 2.50
N LEU A 628 1.54 12.55 2.21
CA LEU A 628 2.34 13.30 1.24
C LEU A 628 2.97 14.50 1.92
N SER A 629 4.25 14.74 1.63
CA SER A 629 5.03 15.83 2.19
C SER A 629 5.84 16.53 1.10
N VAL A 630 5.81 17.86 1.11
CA VAL A 630 6.72 18.71 0.34
C VAL A 630 7.61 19.46 1.32
N SER A 631 8.92 19.43 1.09
CA SER A 631 9.91 20.20 1.85
C SER A 631 10.72 21.10 0.93
N ASP A 632 11.19 22.26 1.42
CA ASP A 632 12.20 23.07 0.73
C ASP A 632 13.62 22.48 0.88
N THR A 633 14.61 23.16 0.29
CA THR A 633 16.03 22.76 0.34
C THR A 633 16.66 22.87 1.72
N ASP A 634 16.08 23.66 2.62
CA ASP A 634 16.53 23.76 4.02
C ASP A 634 15.84 22.69 4.90
N GLY A 635 14.97 21.87 4.32
CA GLY A 635 14.22 20.82 5.00
C GLY A 635 12.96 21.31 5.72
N ASN A 636 12.51 22.54 5.48
CA ASN A 636 11.24 23.03 6.02
C ASN A 636 10.08 22.37 5.28
N VAL A 637 9.16 21.75 6.00
CA VAL A 637 7.99 21.09 5.41
C VAL A 637 6.98 22.14 4.94
N LEU A 638 6.92 22.42 3.65
CA LEU A 638 6.01 23.42 3.08
C LEU A 638 4.56 22.95 2.98
N GLY A 639 4.32 21.64 2.98
CA GLY A 639 3.00 21.03 3.00
C GLY A 639 3.08 19.60 3.50
N LEU A 640 2.07 19.18 4.27
CA LEU A 640 1.95 17.82 4.80
C LEU A 640 0.46 17.43 4.87
N PHE A 641 0.09 16.41 4.11
CA PHE A 641 -1.28 15.93 4.02
C PHE A 641 -1.36 14.45 4.33
N ARG A 642 -2.32 14.06 5.17
CA ARG A 642 -2.61 12.66 5.51
C ARG A 642 -4.00 12.28 5.01
N MET A 643 -4.08 11.32 4.09
CA MET A 643 -5.37 10.76 3.66
C MET A 643 -6.06 10.00 4.80
N PRO A 644 -7.40 9.86 4.76
CA PRO A 644 -8.13 8.91 5.61
C PRO A 644 -7.50 7.52 5.52
N ASP A 645 -7.48 6.79 6.64
CA ASP A 645 -6.85 5.46 6.78
C ASP A 645 -5.36 5.35 6.47
N ALA A 646 -4.66 6.41 6.05
CA ALA A 646 -3.21 6.38 5.90
C ALA A 646 -2.54 6.17 7.27
N THR A 647 -1.49 5.36 7.33
CA THR A 647 -0.87 5.02 8.62
C THR A 647 -0.21 6.24 9.24
N ILE A 648 -0.30 6.39 10.56
CA ILE A 648 0.34 7.52 11.28
C ILE A 648 1.86 7.46 11.13
N PHE A 649 2.42 6.25 11.09
CA PHE A 649 3.82 6.00 10.75
C PHE A 649 4.25 6.64 9.42
N SER A 650 3.36 6.71 8.43
CA SER A 650 3.69 7.30 7.13
C SER A 650 3.91 8.80 7.17
N ILE A 651 3.54 9.48 8.26
CA ILE A 651 3.86 10.90 8.46
C ILE A 651 5.37 11.11 8.51
N ASP A 652 6.04 10.39 9.40
CA ASP A 652 7.48 10.52 9.58
C ASP A 652 8.24 10.08 8.32
N VAL A 653 7.76 9.00 7.69
CA VAL A 653 8.37 8.46 6.46
C VAL A 653 8.23 9.43 5.29
N ALA A 654 7.06 10.03 5.07
CA ALA A 654 6.85 10.98 3.98
C ALA A 654 7.71 12.26 4.16
N VAL A 655 7.80 12.76 5.40
CA VAL A 655 8.65 13.93 5.72
C VAL A 655 10.14 13.61 5.53
N ALA A 656 10.60 12.45 5.99
CA ALA A 656 11.99 12.05 5.79
C ALA A 656 12.31 11.85 4.29
N LYS A 657 11.41 11.22 3.54
CA LYS A 657 11.48 11.07 2.08
C LYS A 657 11.64 12.41 1.34
N SER A 658 10.82 13.40 1.69
CA SER A 658 10.86 14.73 1.05
C SER A 658 12.16 15.47 1.34
N ARG A 659 12.65 15.40 2.58
CA ARG A 659 13.92 16.03 3.00
C ARG A 659 15.15 15.38 2.38
N ASN A 660 15.22 14.04 2.37
CA ASN A 660 16.37 13.30 1.85
C ASN A 660 16.63 13.63 0.38
N THR A 661 15.58 13.62 -0.43
CA THR A 661 15.72 13.87 -1.87
C THR A 661 16.08 15.31 -2.19
N ALA A 662 15.60 16.29 -1.39
CA ALA A 662 16.05 17.67 -1.48
C ALA A 662 17.55 17.81 -1.16
N TYR A 663 18.02 17.20 -0.06
CA TYR A 663 19.42 17.21 0.35
C TYR A 663 20.36 16.64 -0.72
N TYR A 664 20.04 15.46 -1.25
CA TYR A 664 20.90 14.80 -2.25
C TYR A 664 20.99 15.51 -3.58
N ALA A 665 19.95 16.29 -3.92
CA ALA A 665 19.94 17.10 -5.12
C ALA A 665 20.69 18.43 -4.94
N ASP A 666 21.01 18.85 -3.70
CA ASP A 666 21.72 20.10 -3.44
C ASP A 666 23.25 19.90 -3.41
N PRO A 667 23.98 20.33 -4.46
CA PRO A 667 25.43 20.21 -4.49
C PRO A 667 26.15 21.05 -3.43
N ALA A 668 25.51 22.07 -2.86
CA ALA A 668 26.08 22.91 -1.82
C ALA A 668 25.90 22.32 -0.41
N ALA A 669 24.85 21.50 -0.20
CA ALA A 669 24.60 20.81 1.06
C ALA A 669 25.37 19.49 1.18
N LEU A 670 25.62 18.80 0.06
CA LEU A 670 26.17 17.46 0.04
C LEU A 670 27.60 17.38 0.62
N GLN A 671 27.75 16.68 1.74
CA GLN A 671 29.06 16.51 2.37
C GLN A 671 29.99 15.60 1.54
N PRO A 672 31.31 15.70 1.69
CA PRO A 672 32.25 14.82 0.98
C PRO A 672 32.02 13.33 1.22
N ILE A 673 31.51 12.93 2.40
CA ILE A 673 31.20 11.54 2.72
C ILE A 673 29.95 11.03 1.99
N ASP A 674 29.04 11.94 1.62
CA ASP A 674 27.78 11.63 0.93
C ASP A 674 27.92 11.62 -0.60
N GLN A 675 29.09 12.00 -1.12
CA GLN A 675 29.37 12.01 -2.55
C GLN A 675 29.70 10.61 -3.07
N ILE A 676 29.17 10.29 -4.24
CA ILE A 676 29.48 9.04 -4.95
C ILE A 676 30.61 9.30 -5.96
N PRO A 677 31.77 8.64 -5.86
CA PRO A 677 32.84 8.75 -6.83
C PRO A 677 32.34 8.46 -8.26
N GLY A 678 32.63 9.38 -9.17
CA GLY A 678 32.24 9.27 -10.58
C GLY A 678 30.84 9.81 -10.90
N VAL A 679 30.00 10.08 -9.89
CA VAL A 679 28.72 10.77 -10.06
C VAL A 679 28.90 12.25 -9.72
N ALA A 680 28.35 13.13 -10.56
CA ALA A 680 28.46 14.57 -10.32
C ALA A 680 27.61 14.99 -9.10
N PRO A 681 28.07 15.95 -8.27
CA PRO A 681 27.22 16.56 -7.25
C PRO A 681 25.98 17.22 -7.87
N GLY A 682 24.85 17.16 -7.17
CA GLY A 682 23.58 17.75 -7.63
C GLY A 682 22.81 16.89 -8.63
N VAL A 683 23.13 15.60 -8.74
CA VAL A 683 22.25 14.60 -9.36
C VAL A 683 21.08 14.36 -8.42
N ALA A 684 19.86 14.49 -8.94
CA ALA A 684 18.63 14.48 -8.17
C ALA A 684 18.21 13.05 -7.78
N PHE A 685 18.96 12.42 -6.87
CA PHE A 685 18.66 11.08 -6.39
C PHE A 685 17.25 10.99 -5.80
N SER A 686 16.49 9.98 -6.23
CA SER A 686 15.29 9.55 -5.52
C SER A 686 15.68 8.54 -4.45
N ASN A 687 14.75 8.22 -3.53
CA ASN A 687 14.99 7.10 -2.63
C ASN A 687 15.19 5.77 -3.36
N ARG A 688 14.64 5.59 -4.56
CA ARG A 688 14.92 4.39 -5.38
C ARG A 688 16.36 4.38 -5.90
N THR A 689 16.93 5.53 -6.24
CA THR A 689 18.37 5.64 -6.54
C THR A 689 19.19 5.25 -5.33
N ILE A 690 18.86 5.81 -4.17
CA ILE A 690 19.54 5.56 -2.89
C ILE A 690 19.45 4.07 -2.54
N ARG A 691 18.27 3.46 -2.67
CA ARG A 691 18.05 2.02 -2.47
C ARG A 691 18.99 1.17 -3.31
N PHE A 692 19.06 1.46 -4.60
CA PHE A 692 19.89 0.70 -5.55
C PHE A 692 21.37 0.77 -5.21
N LEU A 693 21.83 1.90 -4.67
CA LEU A 693 23.22 2.10 -4.26
C LEU A 693 23.54 1.47 -2.90
N ALA A 694 22.52 1.25 -2.07
CA ALA A 694 22.63 0.71 -0.72
C ALA A 694 22.39 -0.82 -0.64
N GLU A 695 21.63 -1.42 -1.57
CA GLU A 695 21.28 -2.85 -1.51
C GLU A 695 22.46 -3.79 -1.87
N PRO A 696 22.77 -4.81 -1.03
CA PRO A 696 23.71 -5.87 -1.38
C PRO A 696 23.08 -6.96 -2.27
N GLN A 697 23.85 -7.59 -3.18
CA GLN A 697 23.46 -8.83 -3.88
C GLN A 697 24.56 -9.89 -3.79
N PHE A 698 24.16 -11.17 -3.78
CA PHE A 698 25.03 -12.30 -3.38
C PHE A 698 25.49 -13.17 -4.57
N PRO A 699 26.77 -13.59 -4.62
CA PRO A 699 27.26 -14.57 -5.59
C PRO A 699 26.81 -16.00 -5.25
N SER A 700 26.76 -16.87 -6.26
CA SER A 700 26.34 -18.26 -6.10
C SER A 700 27.41 -19.16 -5.45
N GLY A 701 27.01 -20.03 -4.50
CA GLY A 701 27.71 -21.29 -4.23
C GLY A 701 28.82 -21.32 -3.17
N ILE A 702 28.67 -20.67 -2.01
CA ILE A 702 29.60 -20.84 -0.87
C ILE A 702 28.91 -21.39 0.38
N ASP A 703 29.34 -22.59 0.79
CA ASP A 703 29.30 -23.06 2.18
C ASP A 703 30.61 -22.60 2.88
N GLY A 704 30.58 -21.52 3.67
CA GLY A 704 31.79 -21.00 4.33
C GLY A 704 31.75 -19.53 4.77
N ASN A 705 32.92 -18.97 5.12
CA ASN A 705 33.11 -17.60 5.62
C ASN A 705 33.85 -16.75 4.57
N PRO A 706 33.15 -16.23 3.55
CA PRO A 706 33.80 -15.55 2.43
C PRO A 706 34.26 -14.12 2.75
N PRO A 707 35.14 -13.53 1.91
CA PRO A 707 35.44 -12.11 1.97
C PRO A 707 34.26 -11.24 1.51
N PRO A 708 34.30 -9.92 1.77
CA PRO A 708 33.26 -8.96 1.38
C PRO A 708 33.06 -8.78 -0.20
N PHE A 709 31.81 -8.78 -0.77
CA PHE A 709 31.22 -8.70 -2.19
C PHE A 709 30.23 -7.54 -2.67
N SER A 710 30.56 -6.67 -3.64
CA SER A 710 29.82 -5.42 -3.94
C SER A 710 29.32 -5.55 -5.36
N ILE A 711 27.99 -5.56 -5.51
CA ILE A 711 27.33 -5.91 -6.77
C ILE A 711 27.73 -5.02 -7.96
N LEU A 712 28.04 -3.75 -7.70
CA LEU A 712 28.37 -2.78 -8.75
C LEU A 712 29.67 -3.15 -9.50
N THR A 713 30.38 -4.19 -9.02
CA THR A 713 31.61 -4.73 -9.61
C THR A 713 31.49 -6.16 -10.18
N ASP A 714 30.29 -6.77 -10.18
CA ASP A 714 30.05 -8.19 -10.52
C ASP A 714 30.14 -8.51 -12.02
N GLY A 715 30.25 -7.53 -12.92
CA GLY A 715 30.35 -7.76 -14.37
C GLY A 715 29.16 -8.47 -15.04
N GLY A 716 28.17 -8.93 -14.25
CA GLY A 716 26.92 -9.58 -14.67
C GLY A 716 25.71 -8.66 -14.63
N VAL A 717 25.90 -7.37 -14.34
CA VAL A 717 24.86 -6.33 -14.40
C VAL A 717 24.92 -5.65 -15.76
N ASP A 718 23.77 -5.56 -16.41
CA ASP A 718 23.59 -4.81 -17.64
C ASP A 718 23.87 -3.33 -17.37
N PRO A 719 24.86 -2.73 -18.04
CA PRO A 719 25.24 -1.34 -17.81
C PRO A 719 24.15 -0.33 -18.24
N GLU A 720 23.26 -0.71 -19.17
CA GLU A 720 22.17 0.14 -19.65
C GLU A 720 20.90 0.00 -18.80
N THR A 721 20.56 -1.22 -18.37
CA THR A 721 19.28 -1.50 -17.68
C THR A 721 19.43 -1.69 -16.17
N GLY A 722 20.63 -1.98 -15.69
CA GLY A 722 20.90 -2.38 -14.31
C GLY A 722 20.34 -3.77 -13.96
N ALA A 723 19.91 -4.56 -14.95
CA ALA A 723 19.38 -5.91 -14.76
C ALA A 723 20.52 -6.95 -14.71
N SER A 724 20.34 -8.03 -13.95
CA SER A 724 21.30 -9.13 -13.94
C SER A 724 21.18 -9.95 -15.25
N ILE A 725 22.19 -9.90 -16.11
CA ILE A 725 22.19 -10.51 -17.46
C ILE A 725 23.24 -11.62 -17.64
N GLY A 726 23.96 -11.99 -16.58
CA GLY A 726 24.97 -13.05 -16.60
C GLY A 726 25.00 -13.88 -15.32
N PRO A 727 25.68 -15.04 -15.32
CA PRO A 727 26.00 -15.74 -14.09
C PRO A 727 26.86 -14.83 -13.20
N PRO A 728 26.61 -14.78 -11.87
CA PRO A 728 27.43 -13.98 -10.95
C PRO A 728 28.91 -14.35 -11.08
N MET A 729 29.81 -13.38 -10.90
CA MET A 729 31.25 -13.65 -10.73
C MET A 729 31.46 -14.62 -9.57
N SER A 730 32.56 -15.37 -9.65
CA SER A 730 32.99 -16.16 -8.50
C SER A 730 33.27 -15.21 -7.34
N ALA A 731 32.90 -15.62 -6.14
CA ALA A 731 33.26 -14.95 -4.90
C ALA A 731 34.76 -14.57 -4.80
N ASP A 732 35.64 -15.39 -5.40
CA ASP A 732 37.08 -15.17 -5.41
C ASP A 732 37.52 -13.97 -6.29
N ASP A 733 36.65 -13.50 -7.19
CA ASP A 733 36.93 -12.40 -8.13
C ASP A 733 36.42 -11.02 -7.63
N PHE A 734 35.76 -10.96 -6.47
CA PHE A 734 35.27 -9.70 -5.86
C PHE A 734 36.36 -8.96 -5.05
N THR A 735 36.22 -7.63 -4.94
CA THR A 735 37.18 -6.77 -4.22
C THR A 735 36.65 -6.09 -2.93
N SER A 736 35.34 -6.08 -2.63
CA SER A 736 34.67 -5.44 -1.45
C SER A 736 33.18 -5.86 -1.31
N VAL A 737 32.48 -5.84 -0.12
CA VAL A 737 31.00 -6.09 0.08
C VAL A 737 30.10 -4.91 -0.09
N MET A 738 30.62 -3.75 0.22
CA MET A 738 29.72 -2.76 0.74
C MET A 738 28.91 -2.17 -0.42
N GLY A 739 27.61 -1.98 -0.20
CA GLY A 739 26.90 -0.89 -0.86
C GLY A 739 27.73 0.39 -0.68
N HIS A 740 27.58 1.37 -1.57
CA HIS A 740 28.52 2.48 -1.61
C HIS A 740 28.62 3.17 -0.23
N ASP A 741 29.86 3.39 0.26
CA ASP A 741 30.17 3.93 1.60
C ASP A 741 29.43 5.24 1.93
N ALA A 742 28.87 5.94 0.93
CA ALA A 742 28.05 7.15 1.04
C ALA A 742 26.59 6.94 1.50
N PHE A 743 26.09 5.71 1.67
CA PHE A 743 24.71 5.45 2.12
C PHE A 743 24.60 4.55 3.36
N PHE A 744 25.55 4.64 4.30
CA PHE A 744 25.48 3.92 5.57
C PHE A 744 24.61 4.68 6.60
N PRO A 745 23.48 4.10 7.06
CA PRO A 745 22.60 4.70 8.07
C PRO A 745 23.33 5.12 9.36
N ASN A 746 24.36 4.36 9.74
CA ASN A 746 25.08 4.55 10.99
C ASN A 746 26.28 5.52 10.93
N THR A 747 26.74 5.93 9.73
CA THR A 747 27.94 6.80 9.59
C THR A 747 27.71 8.09 8.83
N ASN A 748 26.72 8.14 7.94
CA ASN A 748 26.55 9.29 7.01
C ASN A 748 25.37 10.19 7.39
N PHE A 749 24.48 9.71 8.27
CA PHE A 749 23.24 10.41 8.65
C PHE A 749 23.07 10.53 10.16
N ARG A 750 24.18 10.42 10.88
CA ARG A 750 24.25 10.75 12.30
C ARG A 750 25.40 11.71 12.49
N ASP A 751 25.16 12.97 12.15
CA ASP A 751 25.95 14.06 12.69
C ASP A 751 25.20 14.64 13.91
N PRO A 752 25.55 14.22 15.14
CA PRO A 752 24.86 14.69 16.34
C PRO A 752 24.98 16.22 16.53
N ASP A 753 25.91 16.87 15.84
CA ASP A 753 26.14 18.31 15.91
C ASP A 753 25.51 19.09 14.74
N ASN A 754 24.92 18.41 13.73
CA ASN A 754 24.29 19.04 12.57
C ASN A 754 22.84 18.59 12.37
N ILE A 755 21.91 19.45 12.81
CA ILE A 755 20.45 19.26 12.80
C ILE A 755 19.89 18.89 11.41
N ALA A 756 20.53 19.28 10.31
CA ALA A 756 20.10 18.92 8.95
C ALA A 756 20.33 17.43 8.61
N ASN A 757 21.28 16.77 9.28
CA ASN A 757 21.77 15.43 8.96
C ASN A 757 21.58 14.42 10.13
N GLN A 758 20.59 14.65 11.00
CA GLN A 758 20.34 13.79 12.17
C GLN A 758 19.30 12.68 11.92
N ASN A 759 18.47 12.79 10.87
CA ASN A 759 17.25 11.97 10.70
C ASN A 759 17.47 10.56 10.10
N GLY A 760 18.70 10.17 9.74
CA GLY A 760 18.88 8.96 8.94
C GLY A 760 18.43 9.14 7.48
N ILE A 761 18.62 8.09 6.68
CA ILE A 761 18.01 7.96 5.36
C ILE A 761 16.82 7.00 5.44
N VAL A 762 15.71 7.42 4.83
CA VAL A 762 14.71 6.49 4.29
C VAL A 762 15.17 6.13 2.89
N PHE A 763 15.38 4.85 2.62
CA PHE A 763 15.86 4.34 1.33
C PHE A 763 14.78 3.57 0.57
N PHE A 764 13.53 3.57 1.03
CA PHE A 764 12.42 2.97 0.28
C PHE A 764 11.84 3.97 -0.74
N PRO A 765 11.43 3.51 -1.94
CA PRO A 765 10.82 4.34 -2.99
C PRO A 765 9.62 5.16 -2.51
N GLY A 766 9.21 6.17 -3.29
CA GLY A 766 8.20 7.14 -2.88
C GLY A 766 8.71 8.57 -2.69
N SER A 767 9.73 8.99 -3.41
CA SER A 767 10.24 10.36 -3.27
C SER A 767 11.00 10.86 -4.50
N THR A 768 11.04 12.18 -4.64
CA THR A 768 11.83 12.86 -5.67
C THR A 768 12.15 14.30 -5.29
N ALA A 769 13.28 14.82 -5.74
CA ALA A 769 13.56 16.25 -5.69
C ALA A 769 12.59 17.04 -6.60
N ILE A 770 12.28 18.27 -6.21
CA ILE A 770 11.39 19.23 -6.88
C ILE A 770 12.25 20.32 -7.51
N PHE A 771 12.06 20.55 -8.80
CA PHE A 771 12.75 21.57 -9.58
C PHE A 771 11.76 22.56 -10.21
N LYS A 772 12.14 23.84 -10.22
CA LYS A 772 11.41 24.90 -10.91
C LYS A 772 12.38 25.69 -11.77
N ASN A 773 12.05 25.83 -13.06
CA ASN A 773 12.92 26.49 -14.05
C ASN A 773 14.37 25.96 -14.05
N GLY A 774 14.54 24.66 -13.78
CA GLY A 774 15.84 23.99 -13.71
C GLY A 774 16.67 24.31 -12.46
N GLN A 775 16.07 24.94 -11.45
CA GLN A 775 16.68 25.10 -10.13
C GLN A 775 16.01 24.18 -9.13
N LEU A 776 16.79 23.57 -8.26
CA LEU A 776 16.27 22.81 -7.13
C LEU A 776 15.51 23.77 -6.20
N VAL A 777 14.30 23.39 -5.79
CA VAL A 777 13.47 24.16 -4.87
C VAL A 777 12.94 23.33 -3.70
N GLY A 778 13.20 22.02 -3.67
CA GLY A 778 12.76 21.17 -2.58
C GLY A 778 12.73 19.68 -2.91
N GLY A 779 11.89 18.94 -2.19
CA GLY A 779 11.64 17.52 -2.40
C GLY A 779 10.21 17.11 -2.03
N LEU A 780 9.73 16.05 -2.67
CA LEU A 780 8.44 15.39 -2.47
C LEU A 780 8.68 14.00 -1.85
N GLY A 781 7.88 13.66 -0.84
CA GLY A 781 7.85 12.34 -0.23
C GLY A 781 6.43 11.82 -0.05
N VAL A 782 6.22 10.56 -0.36
CA VAL A 782 4.93 9.85 -0.32
C VAL A 782 5.13 8.52 0.42
N SER A 783 4.22 8.18 1.33
CA SER A 783 4.24 6.92 2.07
C SER A 783 2.85 6.48 2.48
N GLY A 784 2.52 5.19 2.45
CA GLY A 784 1.24 4.72 3.02
C GLY A 784 0.82 3.29 2.68
N ASP A 785 1.34 2.73 1.59
CA ASP A 785 1.02 1.38 1.13
C ASP A 785 2.29 0.68 0.59
N GLY A 786 2.19 -0.08 -0.51
CA GLY A 786 3.35 -0.69 -1.17
C GLY A 786 4.29 0.34 -1.80
N VAL A 787 5.58 0.00 -1.86
CA VAL A 787 6.64 0.88 -2.38
C VAL A 787 6.47 1.21 -3.87
N GLU A 788 5.79 0.34 -4.63
CA GLU A 788 5.39 0.62 -6.00
C GLU A 788 4.30 1.68 -6.09
N GLN A 789 3.30 1.61 -5.21
CA GLN A 789 2.23 2.59 -5.12
C GLN A 789 2.78 3.96 -4.71
N ASP A 790 3.69 3.98 -3.73
CA ASP A 790 4.38 5.21 -3.32
C ASP A 790 5.06 5.91 -4.53
N ASP A 791 5.72 5.13 -5.41
CA ASP A 791 6.39 5.65 -6.61
C ASP A 791 5.42 6.12 -7.72
N VAL A 792 4.29 5.44 -7.92
CA VAL A 792 3.23 5.88 -8.86
C VAL A 792 2.73 7.25 -8.44
N VAL A 793 2.37 7.38 -7.17
CA VAL A 793 1.87 8.62 -6.59
C VAL A 793 2.92 9.73 -6.62
N THR A 794 4.18 9.38 -6.32
CA THR A 794 5.31 10.33 -6.40
C THR A 794 5.52 10.83 -7.83
N PHE A 795 5.47 9.94 -8.83
CA PHE A 795 5.69 10.30 -10.23
C PHE A 795 4.66 11.29 -10.74
N VAL A 796 3.38 11.09 -10.41
CA VAL A 796 2.30 11.99 -10.82
C VAL A 796 2.32 13.28 -10.02
N GLY A 797 2.51 13.20 -8.70
CA GLY A 797 2.58 14.38 -7.83
C GLY A 797 3.73 15.35 -8.18
N ALA A 798 4.82 14.84 -8.76
CA ALA A 798 5.95 15.67 -9.18
C ALA A 798 5.87 16.19 -10.64
N GLN A 799 4.78 15.92 -11.38
CA GLN A 799 4.63 16.38 -12.75
C GLN A 799 4.71 17.91 -12.85
N GLY A 800 5.46 18.40 -13.83
CA GLY A 800 5.78 19.83 -13.96
C GLY A 800 6.90 20.34 -13.03
N PHE A 801 7.32 19.55 -12.03
CA PHE A 801 8.40 19.87 -11.09
C PHE A 801 9.56 18.87 -11.13
N MET A 802 9.64 18.05 -12.17
CA MET A 802 10.67 17.04 -12.32
C MET A 802 12.06 17.64 -12.54
N PRO A 803 13.14 16.98 -12.09
CA PRO A 803 14.51 17.43 -12.36
C PRO A 803 14.80 17.51 -13.86
N PRO A 804 15.61 18.50 -14.30
CA PRO A 804 16.11 18.57 -15.66
C PRO A 804 16.81 17.27 -16.06
N THR A 805 16.68 16.86 -17.32
CA THR A 805 17.25 15.62 -17.84
C THR A 805 18.71 15.41 -17.43
N ASN A 806 19.57 16.43 -17.57
CA ASN A 806 20.99 16.34 -17.24
C ASN A 806 21.32 16.23 -15.72
N GLN A 807 20.32 16.36 -14.85
CA GLN A 807 20.44 16.16 -13.40
C GLN A 807 19.66 14.93 -12.94
N ARG A 808 18.92 14.25 -13.82
CA ARG A 808 18.23 13.02 -13.43
C ARG A 808 19.25 11.90 -13.18
N PRO A 809 19.03 11.06 -12.16
CA PRO A 809 19.89 9.91 -11.90
C PRO A 809 20.02 8.98 -13.09
N ASP A 810 18.96 8.83 -13.88
CA ASP A 810 18.99 7.96 -15.03
C ASP A 810 19.93 8.48 -16.15
N GLU A 811 20.30 9.76 -16.17
CA GLU A 811 21.37 10.23 -17.07
C GLU A 811 22.78 10.11 -16.48
N SER A 812 22.91 9.53 -15.28
CA SER A 812 24.17 9.35 -14.57
C SER A 812 24.57 7.88 -14.48
N PHE A 813 25.88 7.65 -14.44
CA PHE A 813 26.47 6.32 -14.36
C PHE A 813 27.35 6.21 -13.12
N PHE A 814 27.30 5.06 -12.46
CA PHE A 814 28.25 4.67 -11.44
C PHE A 814 28.91 3.36 -11.88
N GLN A 815 30.24 3.36 -12.02
CA GLN A 815 30.99 2.18 -12.48
C GLN A 815 30.39 1.55 -13.76
N ASP A 816 30.10 2.39 -14.75
CA ASP A 816 29.45 2.04 -16.03
C ASP A 816 27.99 1.56 -15.94
N VAL A 817 27.35 1.59 -14.76
CA VAL A 817 25.94 1.23 -14.58
C VAL A 817 25.05 2.48 -14.49
N ARG A 818 24.00 2.54 -15.32
CA ARG A 818 23.00 3.61 -15.32
C ARG A 818 22.17 3.58 -14.02
N LEU A 819 22.13 4.70 -13.28
CA LEU A 819 21.42 4.74 -12.00
C LEU A 819 19.89 4.74 -12.18
N PRO A 820 19.11 4.05 -11.33
CA PRO A 820 17.66 4.17 -11.34
C PRO A 820 17.23 5.54 -10.82
N TYR A 821 16.06 5.99 -11.27
CA TYR A 821 15.41 7.18 -10.75
C TYR A 821 14.02 6.88 -10.20
N LEU A 822 12.93 7.05 -10.96
CA LEU A 822 11.60 6.54 -10.61
C LEU A 822 11.27 5.34 -11.49
N LYS A 823 10.41 4.42 -11.01
CA LYS A 823 10.05 3.19 -11.73
C LYS A 823 9.64 3.46 -13.19
N PHE A 824 8.87 4.53 -13.42
CA PHE A 824 8.30 4.91 -14.71
C PHE A 824 9.24 5.73 -15.61
N ASN A 825 10.34 6.24 -15.04
CA ASN A 825 11.36 7.00 -15.78
C ASN A 825 12.50 6.12 -16.29
N ARG A 826 12.52 4.84 -15.94
CA ARG A 826 13.27 3.83 -16.69
C ARG A 826 12.45 3.48 -17.92
N ASN A 827 13.01 3.69 -19.10
CA ASN A 827 12.48 3.08 -20.31
C ASN A 827 12.79 1.56 -20.22
N PRO A 828 11.81 0.68 -19.96
CA PRO A 828 12.09 -0.75 -19.82
C PRO A 828 12.54 -1.35 -21.17
N ASN A 829 12.25 -0.66 -22.28
CA ASN A 829 12.48 -1.11 -23.65
C ASN A 829 12.96 0.05 -24.53
N ARG A 830 14.27 0.36 -24.56
CA ARG A 830 14.84 0.90 -25.81
C ARG A 830 15.13 -0.29 -26.74
N LEU A 831 14.10 -0.60 -27.52
CA LEU A 831 13.95 -1.59 -28.60
C LEU A 831 13.68 -3.04 -28.18
#